data_AF-A0A0B2BWZ4-F1
#
_entry.id   AF-A0A0B2BWZ4-F1
#
_cell.length_a   1.000
_cell.length_b   1.000
_cell.length_c   1.000
_cell.angle_alpha   90.00
_cell.angle_beta   90.00
_cell.angle_gamma   90.00
#
_symmetry.space_group_name_H-M   'P 1'
#
loop_
_entity.id
_entity.type
_entity.pdbx_description
1 polymer ?
#
loop_
_entity_poly.entity_id
_entity_poly.type
_entity_poly.pdbx_seq_one_letter_code
_entity_poly.pdbx_strand_id
1 'polypeptide(L)'
;MAKKPLSIDSLNHAEATRRNAPTAELEPFVGPDMKRPIEVAYERRNRDLDPQLVWRGKDVADWSDLVVEAPPLYIQEKIHPKALIEDLKRVSPGKHSGNDAPDLFADFNGVEPDARTEFYAHDQHWSNRMILGDGLKVMASLAEREGLKGQVQCIYIDPPYGIKFNSNFQWSTTSRDVKDGKADHLTREPEQVKAFRDTWRDGIHSYLTYLRDRLTVARDLLTESGSVFVQIGDENVHRVRALMDEVFGAEHFLGQVAFSKTSGLATSDRLPSNFDYLLWFSKTDKPKYRSIYQQLDNANDGMYRKYQMPDGRRFSHIKGDAPRSDLITKGAEFFRPENLTKPGPGRKFEFGFEGRSFGPGGRWFGTTPEGMAKLSMAGRLDVIGNTLVFVKKASDTSIRRYNNFWSDTSFAGFNEDKVYVVQTNTTVIERCILMTTDPGDLVLDPTCGSGTTATVAEQWGRRWITMDTSRVALALARARIMGARYPWYLLADSREGQLKEGEVTRSPPRDTPVQGRLRQGFVYKRVPHITLKSIANNAEIDTIWESYQEKLEPLRAALNAALGSAWQEWEIPREAGADWPEETVRLHAEWWQQRIARQREIDASIAAKADTEYLYDQPYVDKDRVRVAGPFTVESLSPHRVPAVDTDDSLFDEIEAAEGRRQKEGSGERADFAAMVLENLQRSGVQQPHKADKLVFDGITLWPGRWIVAQGTVRQRSLELAEAEDDSTSALGAEGPSRRAAIFVGPEYGTVSRPDLTAAAREAAEAGFDILIAAAFNFDAHAGEMDRMGALTVLQARINPDLHMPDLANTGAGNLFTVFGEPDIVVHDEGDGQVSIEVMGVDMYKAGQIESGDADDIAVWFIDTAYDYESFFVRHAYFPGANDPYKALKTTLRAEIDEEAWASLNRTRSRPFARPATGRVAVKVVNHLGDEVMKVLEV
;
A
#
# COMPACT_ATOMS: atom_id res chain seq x y z
N MET A 1 -8.05 -24.66 -30.02
CA MET A 1 -6.66 -24.77 -29.53
C MET A 1 -6.69 -24.67 -28.03
N ALA A 2 -6.15 -25.64 -27.29
CA ALA A 2 -6.08 -25.56 -25.83
C ALA A 2 -5.26 -24.32 -25.44
N LYS A 3 -5.80 -23.47 -24.56
CA LYS A 3 -5.13 -22.26 -24.09
C LYS A 3 -3.90 -22.69 -23.31
N LYS A 4 -2.72 -22.14 -23.63
CA LYS A 4 -1.46 -22.44 -22.93
C LYS A 4 -1.64 -22.15 -21.42
N PRO A 5 -1.17 -23.02 -20.53
CA PRO A 5 -1.39 -22.83 -19.11
C PRO A 5 -0.70 -21.56 -18.60
N LEU A 6 -1.38 -20.82 -17.72
CA LEU A 6 -0.85 -19.60 -17.14
C LEU A 6 0.22 -19.95 -16.09
N SER A 7 1.35 -19.26 -16.16
CA SER A 7 2.39 -19.31 -15.11
C SER A 7 2.10 -18.27 -14.02
N ILE A 8 2.43 -18.59 -12.78
CA ILE A 8 2.23 -17.72 -11.61
C ILE A 8 3.61 -17.29 -11.14
N ASP A 9 3.82 -15.99 -10.96
CA ASP A 9 5.13 -15.47 -10.57
C ASP A 9 5.01 -14.22 -9.67
N SER A 10 6.14 -13.81 -9.08
CA SER A 10 6.26 -12.60 -8.26
C SER A 10 7.51 -11.81 -8.66
N LEU A 11 7.53 -10.50 -8.38
CA LEU A 11 8.76 -9.72 -8.55
C LEU A 11 9.67 -9.92 -7.33
N ASN A 12 10.94 -10.18 -7.59
CA ASN A 12 11.96 -10.34 -6.56
C ASN A 12 12.95 -9.17 -6.59
N HIS A 13 13.26 -8.63 -5.42
CA HIS A 13 14.23 -7.53 -5.25
C HIS A 13 15.61 -8.08 -4.87
N ALA A 14 16.18 -8.97 -5.70
CA ALA A 14 17.39 -9.75 -5.37
C ALA A 14 18.63 -8.90 -5.04
N GLU A 15 18.71 -7.68 -5.57
CA GLU A 15 19.83 -6.74 -5.29
C GLU A 15 19.62 -5.91 -4.01
N ALA A 16 18.48 -6.04 -3.32
CA ALA A 16 18.16 -5.29 -2.13
C ALA A 16 18.26 -6.18 -0.87
N THR A 17 18.81 -5.60 0.19
CA THR A 17 18.92 -6.22 1.51
C THR A 17 18.24 -5.34 2.56
N ARG A 18 17.96 -5.92 3.73
CA ARG A 18 17.56 -5.23 4.95
C ARG A 18 18.27 -5.85 6.15
N ARG A 19 18.28 -5.18 7.30
CA ARG A 19 18.84 -5.77 8.53
C ARG A 19 17.99 -6.94 9.05
N ASN A 20 18.65 -7.92 9.67
CA ASN A 20 18.01 -9.04 10.36
C ASN A 20 17.31 -8.56 11.64
N ALA A 21 16.02 -8.31 11.58
CA ALA A 21 15.22 -7.95 12.76
C ALA A 21 14.78 -9.21 13.52
N PRO A 22 14.69 -9.17 14.87
CA PRO A 22 14.24 -10.32 15.64
C PRO A 22 12.81 -10.71 15.27
N THR A 23 12.49 -12.00 15.38
CA THR A 23 11.12 -12.50 15.33
C THR A 23 10.50 -12.41 16.72
N ALA A 24 9.18 -12.48 16.81
CA ALA A 24 8.47 -12.48 18.09
C ALA A 24 8.93 -13.65 18.98
N GLU A 25 9.16 -14.81 18.37
CA GLU A 25 9.59 -16.03 19.02
C GLU A 25 11.02 -15.94 19.57
N LEU A 26 11.88 -15.19 18.88
CA LEU A 26 13.29 -15.04 19.26
C LEU A 26 13.55 -13.84 20.17
N GLU A 27 12.52 -13.11 20.59
CA GLU A 27 12.64 -12.02 21.56
C GLU A 27 13.40 -12.39 22.85
N PRO A 28 13.23 -13.60 23.44
CA PRO A 28 13.99 -14.00 24.62
C PRO A 28 15.51 -14.03 24.40
N PHE A 29 15.96 -14.17 23.15
CA PHE A 29 17.38 -14.18 22.78
C PHE A 29 17.93 -12.78 22.47
N VAL A 30 17.08 -11.76 22.42
CA VAL A 30 17.51 -10.36 22.23
C VAL A 30 18.19 -9.87 23.50
N GLY A 31 19.47 -9.47 23.39
CA GLY A 31 20.23 -8.96 24.52
C GLY A 31 19.61 -7.70 25.16
N PRO A 32 19.80 -7.48 26.47
CA PRO A 32 19.14 -6.39 27.22
C PRO A 32 19.46 -5.00 26.66
N ASP A 33 20.68 -4.78 26.17
CA ASP A 33 21.09 -3.52 25.55
C ASP A 33 20.32 -3.24 24.24
N MET A 34 19.94 -4.28 23.50
CA MET A 34 19.22 -4.16 22.24
C MET A 34 17.72 -3.94 22.44
N LYS A 35 17.16 -4.46 23.54
CA LYS A 35 15.75 -4.22 23.92
C LYS A 35 15.49 -2.76 24.29
N ARG A 36 16.48 -2.08 24.88
CA ARG A 36 16.37 -0.64 25.23
C ARG A 36 16.17 0.20 23.99
N PRO A 37 15.16 1.09 23.93
CA PRO A 37 15.03 2.04 22.84
C PRO A 37 16.28 2.93 22.75
N ILE A 38 16.67 3.26 21.51
CA ILE A 38 17.73 4.24 21.27
C ILE A 38 17.06 5.60 21.24
N GLU A 39 17.49 6.54 22.08
CA GLU A 39 17.04 7.92 22.00
C GLU A 39 17.72 8.62 20.83
N VAL A 40 16.91 9.18 19.93
CA VAL A 40 17.37 9.82 18.71
C VAL A 40 16.99 11.28 18.75
N ALA A 41 17.98 12.17 18.79
CA ALA A 41 17.79 13.59 18.64
C ALA A 41 17.76 13.95 17.15
N TYR A 42 16.66 14.57 16.71
CA TYR A 42 16.51 15.12 15.38
C TYR A 42 16.72 16.64 15.43
N GLU A 43 17.76 17.10 14.73
CA GLU A 43 18.07 18.51 14.61
C GLU A 43 17.00 19.20 13.76
N ARG A 44 16.44 20.27 14.32
CA ARG A 44 15.46 21.09 13.62
C ARG A 44 16.15 22.08 12.71
N ARG A 45 15.49 22.43 11.60
CA ARG A 45 16.02 23.44 10.68
C ARG A 45 16.26 24.75 11.45
N ASN A 46 17.34 25.46 11.11
CA ASN A 46 17.67 26.72 11.74
C ASN A 46 16.49 27.71 11.62
N ARG A 47 15.99 28.11 12.79
CA ARG A 47 14.76 28.88 12.96
C ARG A 47 14.89 30.33 12.47
N ASP A 48 16.11 30.83 12.36
CA ASP A 48 16.39 32.17 11.85
C ASP A 48 16.31 32.26 10.32
N LEU A 49 16.30 31.12 9.62
CA LEU A 49 16.31 31.08 8.15
C LEU A 49 14.91 31.17 7.53
N ASP A 50 13.86 30.72 8.23
CA ASP A 50 12.51 30.61 7.67
C ASP A 50 11.41 31.14 8.60
N PRO A 51 10.32 31.70 8.04
CA PRO A 51 9.13 32.05 8.81
C PRO A 51 8.54 30.84 9.54
N GLN A 52 8.31 30.98 10.84
CA GLN A 52 7.79 29.92 11.71
C GLN A 52 6.29 30.09 11.93
N LEU A 53 5.53 29.00 11.79
CA LEU A 53 4.14 28.97 12.25
C LEU A 53 4.13 28.78 13.77
N VAL A 54 3.48 29.66 14.53
CA VAL A 54 3.41 29.55 16.01
C VAL A 54 2.03 29.05 16.44
N TRP A 55 2.00 28.11 17.37
CA TRP A 55 0.76 27.58 17.98
C TRP A 55 0.94 27.27 19.46
N ARG A 56 -0.17 27.04 20.18
CA ARG A 56 -0.15 26.79 21.61
C ARG A 56 0.74 25.60 21.95
N GLY A 57 1.71 25.80 22.85
CA GLY A 57 2.65 24.76 23.30
C GLY A 57 3.86 24.56 22.38
N LYS A 58 3.87 25.12 21.16
CA LYS A 58 4.99 24.99 20.23
C LYS A 58 6.28 25.58 20.81
N ASP A 59 6.20 26.80 21.36
CA ASP A 59 7.38 27.51 21.83
C ASP A 59 8.15 26.70 22.87
N VAL A 60 7.46 26.05 23.82
CA VAL A 60 8.04 25.16 24.84
C VAL A 60 8.68 23.94 24.20
N ALA A 61 7.98 23.28 23.28
CA ALA A 61 8.47 22.10 22.56
C ALA A 61 9.64 22.41 21.62
N ASP A 62 9.89 23.68 21.28
CA ASP A 62 10.96 24.10 20.40
C ASP A 62 12.23 24.59 21.13
N TRP A 63 12.27 24.54 22.46
CA TRP A 63 13.49 24.85 23.22
C TRP A 63 14.55 23.74 23.15
N SER A 64 14.17 22.53 22.72
CA SER A 64 15.05 21.38 22.59
C SER A 64 14.88 20.68 21.24
N ASP A 65 15.89 19.89 20.86
CA ASP A 65 15.77 18.96 19.75
C ASP A 65 14.59 18.00 19.94
N LEU A 66 14.06 17.50 18.83
CA LEU A 66 13.04 16.45 18.90
C LEU A 66 13.72 15.14 19.28
N VAL A 67 13.46 14.64 20.49
CA VAL A 67 13.96 13.33 20.94
C VAL A 67 12.87 12.29 20.70
N VAL A 68 13.21 11.24 19.97
CA VAL A 68 12.30 10.13 19.66
C VAL A 68 12.95 8.81 20.06
N GLU A 69 12.17 7.94 20.69
CA GLU A 69 12.58 6.57 20.98
C GLU A 69 12.55 5.70 19.71
N ALA A 70 13.66 5.00 19.44
CA ALA A 70 13.77 3.98 18.41
C ALA A 70 13.80 2.57 19.04
N PRO A 71 12.63 1.97 19.33
CA PRO A 71 12.53 0.61 19.86
C PRO A 71 12.87 -0.44 18.79
N PRO A 72 13.20 -1.68 19.16
CA PRO A 72 13.34 -2.79 18.21
C PRO A 72 12.00 -3.11 17.52
N LEU A 73 12.09 -3.68 16.31
CA LEU A 73 10.95 -4.15 15.53
C LEU A 73 10.98 -5.67 15.50
N TYR A 74 9.82 -6.28 15.75
CA TYR A 74 9.67 -7.73 15.83
C TYR A 74 8.84 -8.26 14.66
N ILE A 75 9.38 -9.24 13.94
CA ILE A 75 8.67 -9.95 12.87
C ILE A 75 7.67 -10.91 13.51
N GLN A 76 6.39 -10.71 13.20
CA GLN A 76 5.27 -11.51 13.72
C GLN A 76 4.84 -12.59 12.72
N GLU A 77 4.93 -12.28 11.41
CA GLU A 77 4.47 -13.19 10.37
C GLU A 77 5.33 -13.05 9.12
N LYS A 78 5.63 -14.18 8.49
CA LYS A 78 6.23 -14.26 7.15
C LYS A 78 5.19 -14.77 6.15
N ILE A 79 4.94 -14.01 5.07
CA ILE A 79 3.91 -14.33 4.09
C ILE A 79 4.53 -14.41 2.70
N HIS A 80 4.30 -15.54 2.02
CA HIS A 80 4.70 -15.75 0.63
C HIS A 80 3.48 -16.08 -0.26
N PRO A 81 2.85 -15.06 -0.90
CA PRO A 81 1.62 -15.26 -1.68
C PRO A 81 1.75 -16.28 -2.82
N LYS A 82 2.88 -16.27 -3.54
CA LYS A 82 3.16 -17.26 -4.59
C LYS A 82 3.13 -18.71 -4.06
N ALA A 83 3.75 -18.98 -2.91
CA ALA A 83 3.76 -20.31 -2.31
C ALA A 83 2.34 -20.77 -1.93
N LEU A 84 1.51 -19.87 -1.37
CA LEU A 84 0.11 -20.16 -1.05
C LEU A 84 -0.72 -20.56 -2.28
N ILE A 85 -0.55 -19.85 -3.40
CA ILE A 85 -1.29 -20.14 -4.63
C ILE A 85 -0.74 -21.38 -5.36
N GLU A 86 0.58 -21.60 -5.33
CA GLU A 86 1.18 -22.81 -5.90
C GLU A 86 0.78 -24.07 -5.13
N ASP A 87 0.71 -23.99 -3.80
CA ASP A 87 0.15 -25.04 -2.96
C ASP A 87 -1.31 -25.35 -3.35
N LEU A 88 -2.15 -24.32 -3.53
CA LEU A 88 -3.53 -24.50 -3.98
C LEU A 88 -3.62 -25.18 -5.36
N LYS A 89 -2.69 -24.87 -6.27
CA LYS A 89 -2.62 -25.48 -7.60
C LYS A 89 -2.24 -26.97 -7.55
N ARG A 90 -1.37 -27.38 -6.62
CA ARG A 90 -0.93 -28.78 -6.46
C ARG A 90 -2.07 -29.72 -6.04
N VAL A 91 -3.00 -29.21 -5.25
CA VAL A 91 -4.12 -29.99 -4.68
C VAL A 91 -5.27 -30.20 -5.68
N SER A 92 -5.27 -29.50 -6.83
CA SER A 92 -6.31 -29.70 -7.85
C SER A 92 -6.20 -31.10 -8.51
N PRO A 93 -7.28 -31.91 -8.54
CA PRO A 93 -7.23 -33.28 -9.02
C PRO A 93 -6.82 -33.37 -10.51
N GLY A 94 -5.85 -34.24 -10.82
CA GLY A 94 -5.35 -34.47 -12.20
C GLY A 94 -4.05 -33.76 -12.59
N LYS A 95 -3.44 -32.95 -11.71
CA LYS A 95 -2.10 -32.35 -11.91
C LYS A 95 -1.16 -32.64 -10.72
N HIS A 96 -0.90 -33.91 -10.42
CA HIS A 96 0.15 -34.31 -9.48
C HIS A 96 1.53 -34.14 -10.14
N SER A 97 2.19 -33.00 -9.96
CA SER A 97 3.66 -32.96 -10.09
C SER A 97 4.25 -33.47 -8.77
N GLY A 98 5.07 -34.52 -8.85
CA GLY A 98 5.53 -35.32 -7.71
C GLY A 98 6.25 -34.57 -6.58
N ASN A 99 6.41 -35.31 -5.48
CA ASN A 99 6.99 -34.95 -4.17
C ASN A 99 8.42 -34.38 -4.15
N ASP A 100 9.05 -34.08 -5.30
CA ASP A 100 10.44 -33.61 -5.39
C ASP A 100 10.56 -32.10 -5.70
N ALA A 101 9.62 -31.29 -5.22
CA ALA A 101 9.74 -29.84 -5.31
C ALA A 101 10.42 -29.29 -4.04
N PRO A 102 11.36 -28.33 -4.15
CA PRO A 102 11.97 -27.67 -3.00
C PRO A 102 10.88 -27.08 -2.09
N ASP A 103 11.13 -27.01 -0.78
CA ASP A 103 10.22 -26.39 0.18
C ASP A 103 9.96 -24.94 -0.25
N LEU A 104 8.77 -24.71 -0.84
CA LEU A 104 8.33 -23.39 -1.31
C LEU A 104 8.16 -22.40 -0.16
N PHE A 105 8.13 -22.91 1.07
CA PHE A 105 8.02 -22.17 2.33
C PHE A 105 9.35 -22.15 3.10
N ALA A 106 10.47 -22.53 2.48
CA ALA A 106 11.80 -22.34 3.07
C ALA A 106 12.03 -20.85 3.37
N ASP A 107 12.75 -20.57 4.46
CA ASP A 107 13.00 -19.20 4.91
C ASP A 107 13.67 -18.37 3.80
N PHE A 108 12.96 -17.35 3.32
CA PHE A 108 13.41 -16.49 2.21
C PHE A 108 14.43 -15.43 2.66
N ASN A 109 14.75 -15.38 3.95
CA ASN A 109 15.65 -14.39 4.52
C ASN A 109 17.12 -14.56 4.04
N GLY A 110 17.53 -15.77 3.66
CA GLY A 110 18.88 -16.04 3.15
C GLY A 110 19.99 -15.87 4.19
N VAL A 111 19.64 -15.95 5.49
CA VAL A 111 20.58 -15.83 6.62
C VAL A 111 21.09 -17.22 7.01
N GLU A 112 22.41 -17.35 7.15
CA GLU A 112 23.05 -18.57 7.64
C GLU A 112 22.56 -18.92 9.06
N PRO A 113 22.39 -20.21 9.43
CA PRO A 113 21.81 -20.61 10.72
C PRO A 113 22.46 -19.96 11.94
N ASP A 114 23.80 -19.85 11.94
CA ASP A 114 24.55 -19.27 13.06
C ASP A 114 24.36 -17.75 13.20
N ALA A 115 23.92 -17.06 12.13
CA ALA A 115 23.71 -15.62 12.10
C ALA A 115 22.25 -15.21 12.40
N ARG A 116 21.34 -16.18 12.59
CA ARG A 116 19.90 -15.92 12.80
C ARG A 116 19.60 -15.16 14.10
N THR A 117 20.41 -15.38 15.14
CA THR A 117 20.27 -14.72 16.46
C THR A 117 21.13 -13.46 16.59
N GLU A 118 21.97 -13.15 15.60
CA GLU A 118 22.77 -11.93 15.55
C GLU A 118 21.95 -10.78 14.92
N PHE A 119 20.99 -10.28 15.68
CA PHE A 119 20.04 -9.26 15.22
C PHE A 119 20.74 -7.93 14.89
N TYR A 120 20.26 -7.27 13.84
CA TYR A 120 20.78 -6.02 13.27
C TYR A 120 22.27 -6.03 12.83
N ALA A 121 22.99 -7.13 13.02
CA ALA A 121 24.39 -7.26 12.61
C ALA A 121 24.53 -7.67 11.14
N HIS A 122 23.62 -8.52 10.66
CA HIS A 122 23.65 -9.09 9.31
C HIS A 122 22.56 -8.55 8.41
N ASP A 123 22.86 -8.60 7.11
CA ASP A 123 21.93 -8.31 6.05
C ASP A 123 21.18 -9.60 5.66
N GLN A 124 19.89 -9.46 5.44
CA GLN A 124 19.00 -10.48 4.89
C GLN A 124 18.38 -9.99 3.58
N HIS A 125 17.82 -10.91 2.79
CA HIS A 125 17.11 -10.56 1.57
C HIS A 125 15.94 -9.62 1.84
N TRP A 126 15.68 -8.72 0.89
CA TRP A 126 14.57 -7.78 1.03
C TRP A 126 13.20 -8.48 0.96
N SER A 127 12.38 -8.21 1.96
CA SER A 127 10.93 -8.45 1.98
C SER A 127 10.20 -7.14 2.22
N ASN A 128 9.04 -6.97 1.58
CA ASN A 128 8.19 -5.80 1.84
C ASN A 128 7.56 -5.88 3.24
N ARG A 129 7.11 -4.76 3.81
CA ARG A 129 6.83 -4.70 5.26
C ARG A 129 5.55 -3.98 5.61
N MET A 130 4.81 -4.58 6.51
CA MET A 130 3.62 -4.02 7.14
C MET A 130 3.84 -3.97 8.66
N ILE A 131 3.85 -2.78 9.25
CA ILE A 131 4.29 -2.59 10.64
C ILE A 131 3.15 -2.02 11.50
N LEU A 132 2.81 -2.72 12.59
CA LEU A 132 1.89 -2.25 13.62
C LEU A 132 2.64 -1.40 14.64
N GLY A 133 2.23 -0.15 14.78
CA GLY A 133 2.79 0.75 15.79
C GLY A 133 2.65 2.22 15.44
N ASP A 134 3.07 3.09 16.37
CA ASP A 134 3.14 4.53 16.08
C ASP A 134 4.20 4.80 15.01
N GLY A 135 3.75 5.38 13.89
CA GLY A 135 4.62 5.72 12.76
C GLY A 135 5.83 6.60 13.12
N LEU A 136 5.77 7.43 14.17
CA LEU A 136 6.91 8.20 14.64
C LEU A 136 8.02 7.29 15.18
N LYS A 137 7.67 6.38 16.11
CA LYS A 137 8.62 5.41 16.70
C LYS A 137 9.12 4.39 15.67
N VAL A 138 8.23 3.92 14.80
CA VAL A 138 8.59 3.01 13.70
C VAL A 138 9.60 3.68 12.77
N MET A 139 9.33 4.90 12.29
CA MET A 139 10.27 5.61 11.41
C MET A 139 11.62 5.88 12.07
N ALA A 140 11.64 6.19 13.37
CA ALA A 140 12.89 6.34 14.12
C ALA A 140 13.69 5.03 14.22
N SER A 141 13.00 3.90 14.43
CA SER A 141 13.61 2.56 14.41
C SER A 141 14.19 2.20 13.05
N LEU A 142 13.44 2.44 11.97
CA LEU A 142 13.90 2.24 10.59
C LEU A 142 15.14 3.10 10.31
N ALA A 143 15.16 4.35 10.77
CA ALA A 143 16.25 5.28 10.57
C ALA A 143 17.55 4.83 11.28
N GLU A 144 17.50 4.55 12.58
CA GLU A 144 18.70 4.25 13.38
C GLU A 144 19.12 2.79 13.38
N ARG A 145 18.18 1.86 13.64
CA ARG A 145 18.54 0.44 13.82
C ARG A 145 18.77 -0.26 12.49
N GLU A 146 18.03 0.13 11.48
CA GLU A 146 18.11 -0.48 10.15
C GLU A 146 18.90 0.34 9.14
N GLY A 147 19.33 1.55 9.51
CA GLY A 147 20.16 2.41 8.66
C GLY A 147 19.43 2.90 7.40
N LEU A 148 18.10 3.04 7.42
CA LEU A 148 17.30 3.49 6.27
C LEU A 148 17.34 5.01 6.05
N LYS A 149 18.10 5.76 6.85
CA LYS A 149 18.38 7.19 6.60
C LYS A 149 18.92 7.38 5.18
N GLY A 150 18.33 8.31 4.44
CA GLY A 150 18.76 8.59 3.07
C GLY A 150 18.36 7.55 2.01
N GLN A 151 17.52 6.55 2.31
CA GLN A 151 17.23 5.43 1.40
C GLN A 151 15.82 5.42 0.81
N VAL A 152 14.87 6.18 1.37
CA VAL A 152 13.48 6.21 0.91
C VAL A 152 13.32 7.19 -0.25
N GLN A 153 12.79 6.73 -1.38
CA GLN A 153 12.67 7.58 -2.58
C GLN A 153 11.36 8.39 -2.58
N CYS A 154 10.27 7.81 -2.10
CA CYS A 154 8.97 8.46 -2.06
C CYS A 154 8.27 8.18 -0.73
N ILE A 155 7.78 9.22 -0.08
CA ILE A 155 6.92 9.11 1.10
C ILE A 155 5.53 9.64 0.73
N TYR A 156 4.49 8.84 0.96
CA TYR A 156 3.10 9.28 0.78
C TYR A 156 2.42 9.28 2.14
N ILE A 157 1.87 10.42 2.56
CA ILE A 157 1.20 10.59 3.83
C ILE A 157 -0.24 11.04 3.56
N ASP A 158 -1.21 10.26 4.03
CA ASP A 158 -2.63 10.62 4.05
C ASP A 158 -3.07 10.77 5.52
N PRO A 159 -2.65 11.85 6.20
CA PRO A 159 -2.92 12.03 7.61
C PRO A 159 -4.40 12.33 7.84
N PRO A 160 -4.84 12.25 9.10
CA PRO A 160 -6.11 12.81 9.53
C PRO A 160 -6.40 14.22 9.00
N TYR A 161 -7.55 14.48 8.37
CA TYR A 161 -7.91 15.83 7.86
C TYR A 161 -8.35 16.86 8.93
N GLY A 162 -8.07 16.63 10.22
CA GLY A 162 -8.45 17.55 11.31
C GLY A 162 -9.62 17.06 12.19
N ILE A 163 -10.09 17.92 13.11
CA ILE A 163 -10.81 17.63 14.39
C ILE A 163 -12.14 16.86 14.28
N LYS A 164 -12.62 16.56 13.07
CA LYS A 164 -13.83 15.75 12.84
C LYS A 164 -13.47 14.30 12.50
N PHE A 165 -12.82 13.62 13.44
CA PHE A 165 -12.14 12.35 13.16
C PHE A 165 -12.91 11.07 13.51
N ASN A 166 -14.02 11.18 14.25
CA ASN A 166 -14.81 10.03 14.69
C ASN A 166 -15.51 9.26 13.55
N SER A 167 -15.64 9.81 12.34
CA SER A 167 -16.35 9.17 11.22
C SER A 167 -15.46 8.38 10.25
N ASN A 168 -14.14 8.42 10.41
CA ASN A 168 -13.20 7.90 9.39
C ASN A 168 -12.54 6.57 9.78
N PHE A 169 -12.79 6.09 11.01
CA PHE A 169 -12.12 4.92 11.54
C PHE A 169 -13.01 3.69 11.51
N GLN A 170 -12.56 2.65 10.82
CA GLN A 170 -13.32 1.42 10.71
C GLN A 170 -13.07 0.56 11.96
N TRP A 171 -14.09 0.38 12.77
CA TRP A 171 -14.01 -0.40 14.02
C TRP A 171 -14.06 -1.92 13.79
N SER A 172 -14.51 -2.37 12.61
CA SER A 172 -14.63 -3.78 12.25
C SER A 172 -14.42 -4.01 10.76
N THR A 173 -13.76 -5.11 10.39
CA THR A 173 -13.55 -5.55 9.01
C THR A 173 -14.86 -5.80 8.22
N THR A 174 -15.99 -5.98 8.89
CA THR A 174 -17.30 -6.27 8.26
C THR A 174 -18.20 -5.07 8.05
N SER A 175 -17.99 -3.97 8.78
CA SER A 175 -18.87 -2.79 8.72
C SER A 175 -18.10 -1.53 8.34
N ARG A 176 -18.64 -0.78 7.38
CA ARG A 176 -18.11 0.50 6.91
C ARG A 176 -18.90 1.71 7.42
N ASP A 177 -20.02 1.48 8.11
CA ASP A 177 -20.88 2.55 8.60
C ASP A 177 -20.42 3.02 9.98
N VAL A 178 -19.69 4.14 10.00
CA VAL A 178 -19.23 4.79 11.22
C VAL A 178 -20.15 5.98 11.53
N LYS A 179 -20.87 5.94 12.66
CA LYS A 179 -21.73 7.04 13.11
C LYS A 179 -21.14 7.67 14.37
N ASP A 180 -21.00 8.99 14.34
CA ASP A 180 -20.42 9.79 15.43
C ASP A 180 -21.25 9.63 16.73
N GLY A 181 -20.55 9.42 17.86
CA GLY A 181 -21.14 9.42 19.21
C GLY A 181 -21.79 8.13 19.72
N LYS A 182 -21.67 6.98 19.04
CA LYS A 182 -22.12 5.68 19.59
C LYS A 182 -21.00 4.98 20.37
N ALA A 183 -21.27 4.65 21.63
CA ALA A 183 -20.33 3.94 22.52
C ALA A 183 -19.85 2.60 21.95
N ASP A 184 -20.70 1.89 21.19
CA ASP A 184 -20.36 0.59 20.59
C ASP A 184 -19.34 0.70 19.43
N HIS A 185 -19.06 1.91 18.92
CA HIS A 185 -18.12 2.17 17.83
C HIS A 185 -16.78 2.73 18.32
N LEU A 186 -16.57 2.83 19.64
CA LEU A 186 -15.32 3.31 20.23
C LEU A 186 -14.23 2.23 20.08
N THR A 187 -13.07 2.59 19.56
CA THR A 187 -11.98 1.64 19.37
C THR A 187 -11.39 1.21 20.71
N ARG A 188 -11.12 -0.10 20.83
CA ARG A 188 -10.71 -0.75 22.10
C ARG A 188 -9.19 -0.78 22.29
N GLU A 189 -8.45 -0.18 21.36
CA GLU A 189 -6.99 -0.22 21.29
C GLU A 189 -6.38 0.94 22.11
N PRO A 190 -5.60 0.68 23.18
CA PRO A 190 -5.00 1.72 24.00
C PRO A 190 -4.10 2.68 23.21
N GLU A 191 -3.37 2.18 22.22
CA GLU A 191 -2.49 2.97 21.34
C GLU A 191 -3.29 3.97 20.51
N GLN A 192 -4.43 3.53 19.96
CA GLN A 192 -5.35 4.42 19.23
C GLN A 192 -6.03 5.41 20.17
N VAL A 193 -6.45 4.98 21.36
CA VAL A 193 -7.11 5.85 22.36
C VAL A 193 -6.13 6.89 22.90
N LYS A 194 -4.87 6.53 23.16
CA LYS A 194 -3.79 7.46 23.56
C LYS A 194 -3.47 8.43 22.43
N ALA A 195 -3.19 7.92 21.22
CA ALA A 195 -2.99 8.75 20.03
C ALA A 195 -4.18 9.70 19.80
N PHE A 196 -5.41 9.24 19.99
CA PHE A 196 -6.62 10.05 19.88
C PHE A 196 -6.69 11.14 20.96
N ARG A 197 -6.53 10.79 22.24
CA ARG A 197 -6.61 11.74 23.35
C ARG A 197 -5.53 12.83 23.25
N ASP A 198 -4.32 12.46 22.87
CA ASP A 198 -3.18 13.38 22.72
C ASP A 198 -3.29 14.24 21.46
N THR A 199 -3.80 13.68 20.35
CA THR A 199 -4.03 14.42 19.09
C THR A 199 -5.14 15.46 19.22
N TRP A 200 -6.08 15.33 20.18
CA TRP A 200 -7.27 16.20 20.24
C TRP A 200 -7.41 17.05 21.50
N ARG A 201 -6.52 16.95 22.50
CA ARG A 201 -6.60 17.77 23.73
C ARG A 201 -6.67 19.27 23.44
N ASP A 202 -5.90 19.76 22.47
CA ASP A 202 -5.85 21.17 22.05
C ASP A 202 -6.28 21.38 20.59
N GLY A 203 -6.99 20.41 19.99
CA GLY A 203 -7.49 20.49 18.62
C GLY A 203 -6.38 20.61 17.56
N ILE A 204 -6.42 21.66 16.73
CA ILE A 204 -5.46 21.85 15.63
C ILE A 204 -4.01 21.99 16.09
N HIS A 205 -3.78 22.44 17.34
CA HIS A 205 -2.44 22.62 17.90
C HIS A 205 -1.72 21.27 18.08
N SER A 206 -2.40 20.30 18.69
CA SER A 206 -1.93 18.93 18.82
C SER A 206 -1.70 18.27 17.47
N TYR A 207 -2.60 18.49 16.50
CA TYR A 207 -2.45 17.96 15.14
C TYR A 207 -1.21 18.49 14.41
N LEU A 208 -0.91 19.79 14.53
CA LEU A 208 0.29 20.37 13.92
C LEU A 208 1.58 19.82 14.56
N THR A 209 1.61 19.65 15.88
CA THR A 209 2.73 18.99 16.57
C THR A 209 2.90 17.55 16.07
N TYR A 210 1.82 16.77 16.05
CA TYR A 210 1.80 15.37 15.57
C TYR A 210 2.41 15.24 14.17
N LEU A 211 2.03 16.13 13.25
CA LEU A 211 2.49 16.08 11.86
C LEU A 211 3.93 16.60 11.73
N ARG A 212 4.30 17.65 12.48
CA ARG A 212 5.66 18.22 12.46
C ARG A 212 6.71 17.17 12.79
N ASP A 213 6.49 16.44 13.88
CA ASP A 213 7.47 15.52 14.42
C ASP A 213 7.67 14.34 13.46
N ARG A 214 6.58 13.84 12.84
CA ARG A 214 6.63 12.82 11.78
C ARG A 214 7.30 13.29 10.51
N LEU A 215 6.99 14.52 10.05
CA LEU A 215 7.62 15.09 8.87
C LEU A 215 9.13 15.28 9.06
N THR A 216 9.56 15.60 10.28
CA THR A 216 10.99 15.77 10.63
C THR A 216 11.74 14.45 10.45
N VAL A 217 11.23 13.34 10.99
CA VAL A 217 11.83 12.01 10.80
C VAL A 217 11.73 11.55 9.35
N ALA A 218 10.59 11.80 8.69
CA ALA A 218 10.37 11.45 7.28
C ALA A 218 11.40 12.12 6.35
N ARG A 219 11.77 13.39 6.62
CA ARG A 219 12.80 14.12 5.85
C ARG A 219 14.15 13.41 5.88
N ASP A 220 14.55 12.88 7.02
CA ASP A 220 15.86 12.22 7.20
C ASP A 220 15.90 10.83 6.53
N LEU A 221 14.76 10.16 6.42
CA LEU A 221 14.61 8.91 5.67
C LEU A 221 14.73 9.09 4.15
N LEU A 222 14.39 10.27 3.62
CA LEU A 222 14.41 10.53 2.18
C LEU A 222 15.83 10.49 1.58
N THR A 223 15.95 9.95 0.37
CA THR A 223 17.14 10.14 -0.48
C THR A 223 17.30 11.61 -0.86
N GLU A 224 18.49 12.01 -1.32
CA GLU A 224 18.73 13.39 -1.80
C GLU A 224 17.78 13.82 -2.93
N SER A 225 17.36 12.87 -3.77
CA SER A 225 16.37 13.11 -4.84
C SER A 225 14.94 12.75 -4.44
N GLY A 226 14.72 12.42 -3.16
CA GLY A 226 13.48 11.90 -2.61
C GLY A 226 12.38 12.94 -2.56
N SER A 227 11.13 12.49 -2.67
CA SER A 227 9.93 13.32 -2.61
C SER A 227 8.98 12.88 -1.51
N VAL A 228 8.28 13.84 -0.92
CA VAL A 228 7.18 13.61 0.02
C VAL A 228 5.89 14.22 -0.53
N PHE A 229 4.80 13.49 -0.41
CA PHE A 229 3.46 13.93 -0.74
C PHE A 229 2.60 13.86 0.51
N VAL A 230 1.93 14.97 0.85
CA VAL A 230 0.96 15.03 1.94
C VAL A 230 -0.41 15.35 1.37
N GLN A 231 -1.36 14.44 1.55
CA GLN A 231 -2.75 14.61 1.15
C GLN A 231 -3.53 15.35 2.24
N ILE A 232 -4.30 16.37 1.88
CA ILE A 232 -5.04 17.17 2.85
C ILE A 232 -6.27 17.84 2.23
N GLY A 233 -7.32 18.02 3.04
CA GLY A 233 -8.50 18.80 2.67
C GLY A 233 -8.26 20.32 2.69
N ASP A 234 -9.26 21.09 2.25
CA ASP A 234 -9.21 22.55 2.17
C ASP A 234 -9.07 23.25 3.53
N GLU A 235 -9.57 22.63 4.61
CA GLU A 235 -9.59 23.22 5.96
C GLU A 235 -8.18 23.55 6.50
N ASN A 236 -7.22 22.67 6.27
CA ASN A 236 -5.90 22.73 6.89
C ASN A 236 -4.73 22.81 5.89
N VAL A 237 -5.00 22.82 4.59
CA VAL A 237 -3.97 22.85 3.53
C VAL A 237 -2.93 23.95 3.73
N HIS A 238 -3.36 25.17 4.11
CA HIS A 238 -2.43 26.30 4.31
C HIS A 238 -1.59 26.17 5.59
N ARG A 239 -2.12 25.53 6.64
CA ARG A 239 -1.39 25.30 7.89
C ARG A 239 -0.34 24.21 7.70
N VAL A 240 -0.72 23.10 7.07
CA VAL A 240 0.19 22.01 6.73
C VAL A 240 1.24 22.48 5.73
N ARG A 241 0.87 23.32 4.76
CA ARG A 241 1.81 23.96 3.85
C ARG A 241 2.92 24.72 4.57
N ALA A 242 2.55 25.63 5.47
CA ALA A 242 3.51 26.41 6.24
C ALA A 242 4.38 25.52 7.14
N LEU A 243 3.81 24.45 7.68
CA LEU A 243 4.55 23.47 8.46
C LEU A 243 5.60 22.71 7.62
N MET A 244 5.24 22.32 6.40
CA MET A 244 6.20 21.70 5.48
C MET A 244 7.29 22.67 5.04
N ASP A 245 6.97 23.96 4.86
CA ASP A 245 7.96 25.01 4.60
C ASP A 245 8.99 25.10 5.75
N GLU A 246 8.55 24.95 6.99
CA GLU A 246 9.44 24.93 8.17
C GLU A 246 10.34 23.68 8.23
N VAL A 247 9.81 22.50 7.88
CA VAL A 247 10.56 21.23 7.98
C VAL A 247 11.51 21.00 6.80
N PHE A 248 11.03 21.24 5.58
CA PHE A 248 11.76 20.96 4.33
C PHE A 248 12.41 22.20 3.73
N GLY A 249 11.81 23.37 3.94
CA GLY A 249 12.20 24.61 3.32
C GLY A 249 11.32 25.05 2.17
N ALA A 250 11.00 26.34 2.14
CA ALA A 250 10.10 26.93 1.15
C ALA A 250 10.63 26.79 -0.29
N GLU A 251 11.95 26.76 -0.46
CA GLU A 251 12.64 26.56 -1.73
C GLU A 251 12.51 25.12 -2.28
N HIS A 252 12.21 24.16 -1.41
CA HIS A 252 12.04 22.75 -1.78
C HIS A 252 10.59 22.37 -2.08
N PHE A 253 9.70 23.37 -2.17
CA PHE A 253 8.36 23.17 -2.66
C PHE A 253 8.32 23.03 -4.18
N LEU A 254 7.64 21.99 -4.65
CA LEU A 254 7.53 21.71 -6.08
C LEU A 254 6.13 22.01 -6.64
N GLY A 255 5.08 21.83 -5.84
CA GLY A 255 3.73 22.22 -6.25
C GLY A 255 2.61 21.73 -5.35
N GLN A 256 1.47 22.42 -5.43
CA GLN A 256 0.21 22.00 -4.83
C GLN A 256 -0.68 21.48 -5.94
N VAL A 257 -1.05 20.21 -5.86
CA VAL A 257 -1.92 19.54 -6.83
C VAL A 257 -3.34 19.50 -6.27
N ALA A 258 -4.31 19.99 -7.04
CA ALA A 258 -5.72 19.83 -6.73
C ALA A 258 -6.29 18.64 -7.51
N PHE A 259 -6.92 17.68 -6.83
CA PHE A 259 -7.52 16.51 -7.48
C PHE A 259 -9.00 16.35 -7.12
N SER A 260 -9.81 15.93 -8.09
CA SER A 260 -11.26 15.77 -7.90
C SER A 260 -11.58 14.53 -7.07
N LYS A 261 -12.35 14.69 -5.98
CA LYS A 261 -12.81 13.57 -5.14
C LYS A 261 -14.17 12.99 -5.54
N THR A 262 -15.03 13.80 -6.16
CA THR A 262 -16.37 13.41 -6.60
C THR A 262 -16.78 14.20 -7.84
N SER A 263 -17.65 13.60 -8.66
CA SER A 263 -18.26 14.24 -9.84
C SER A 263 -19.57 14.96 -9.51
N GLY A 264 -20.19 14.68 -8.35
CA GLY A 264 -21.44 15.28 -7.93
C GLY A 264 -21.25 16.65 -7.26
N LEU A 265 -22.18 17.57 -7.47
CA LEU A 265 -22.32 18.76 -6.63
C LEU A 265 -22.80 18.30 -5.26
N ALA A 266 -21.94 18.35 -4.24
CA ALA A 266 -22.41 18.22 -2.87
C ALA A 266 -23.51 19.27 -2.62
N THR A 267 -24.64 18.88 -2.04
CA THR A 267 -25.66 19.82 -1.58
C THR A 267 -25.02 20.71 -0.52
N SER A 268 -24.74 21.96 -0.90
CA SER A 268 -24.19 22.97 -0.02
C SER A 268 -25.03 24.23 -0.16
N ASP A 269 -25.29 24.89 0.96
CA ASP A 269 -25.90 26.23 0.96
C ASP A 269 -24.90 27.31 0.47
N ARG A 270 -23.65 26.93 0.18
CA ARG A 270 -22.54 27.78 -0.31
C ARG A 270 -21.85 27.13 -1.50
N LEU A 271 -20.69 27.65 -1.91
CA LEU A 271 -19.88 27.07 -2.99
C LEU A 271 -19.39 25.66 -2.57
N PRO A 272 -19.80 24.58 -3.26
CA PRO A 272 -19.35 23.24 -2.91
C PRO A 272 -17.89 23.03 -3.30
N SER A 273 -17.12 22.39 -2.40
CA SER A 273 -15.73 21.98 -2.67
C SER A 273 -15.67 20.51 -3.10
N ASN A 274 -15.17 20.29 -4.32
CA ASN A 274 -15.05 18.96 -4.92
C ASN A 274 -13.59 18.45 -4.98
N PHE A 275 -12.67 19.16 -4.34
CA PHE A 275 -11.24 18.88 -4.42
C PHE A 275 -10.67 18.59 -3.04
N ASP A 276 -9.68 17.70 -3.05
CA ASP A 276 -8.66 17.63 -2.02
C ASP A 276 -7.31 18.01 -2.66
N TYR A 277 -6.29 18.22 -1.82
CA TYR A 277 -5.00 18.73 -2.24
C TYR A 277 -3.86 17.77 -1.89
N LEU A 278 -2.85 17.73 -2.75
CA LEU A 278 -1.55 17.15 -2.44
C LEU A 278 -0.51 18.26 -2.35
N LEU A 279 0.23 18.30 -1.25
CA LEU A 279 1.40 19.14 -1.09
C LEU A 279 2.64 18.30 -1.45
N TRP A 280 3.38 18.74 -2.48
CA TRP A 280 4.58 18.04 -2.95
C TRP A 280 5.85 18.82 -2.61
N PHE A 281 6.71 18.20 -1.81
CA PHE A 281 8.04 18.69 -1.46
C PHE A 281 9.11 17.67 -1.81
N SER A 282 10.33 18.16 -1.97
CA SER A 282 11.54 17.34 -2.08
C SER A 282 12.47 17.54 -0.90
N LYS A 283 13.42 16.62 -0.73
CA LYS A 283 14.50 16.81 0.24
C LYS A 283 15.48 17.92 -0.18
N THR A 284 15.75 18.04 -1.48
CA THR A 284 16.70 19.01 -2.05
C THR A 284 16.12 19.73 -3.28
N ASP A 285 16.90 20.61 -3.91
CA ASP A 285 16.59 21.32 -5.15
C ASP A 285 16.61 20.43 -6.42
N LYS A 286 17.06 19.17 -6.30
CA LYS A 286 17.22 18.22 -7.41
C LYS A 286 16.35 16.97 -7.22
N PRO A 287 15.02 17.10 -7.21
CA PRO A 287 14.12 15.97 -7.09
C PRO A 287 14.20 15.05 -8.30
N LYS A 288 13.97 13.75 -8.06
CA LYS A 288 13.65 12.81 -9.13
C LYS A 288 12.26 13.15 -9.66
N TYR A 289 12.15 13.48 -10.95
CA TYR A 289 10.88 13.80 -11.58
C TYR A 289 10.74 13.20 -12.98
N ARG A 290 9.60 12.56 -13.20
CA ARG A 290 9.12 12.07 -14.50
C ARG A 290 7.82 12.76 -14.86
N SER A 291 7.74 13.24 -16.09
CA SER A 291 6.48 13.71 -16.65
C SER A 291 5.54 12.52 -16.86
N ILE A 292 4.33 12.65 -16.32
CA ILE A 292 3.20 11.77 -16.61
C ILE A 292 2.30 12.43 -17.65
N TYR A 293 1.65 11.62 -18.48
CA TYR A 293 0.96 12.08 -19.67
C TYR A 293 -0.51 11.65 -19.68
N GLN A 294 -1.38 12.59 -20.01
CA GLN A 294 -2.76 12.32 -20.38
C GLN A 294 -2.83 12.03 -21.88
N GLN A 295 -3.54 10.97 -22.26
CA GLN A 295 -3.84 10.71 -23.66
C GLN A 295 -4.92 11.67 -24.17
N LEU A 296 -4.66 12.28 -25.32
CA LEU A 296 -5.58 13.22 -25.96
C LEU A 296 -6.33 12.53 -27.10
N ASP A 297 -7.65 12.65 -27.07
CA ASP A 297 -8.49 12.39 -28.23
C ASP A 297 -8.63 13.66 -29.08
N ASN A 298 -7.50 14.13 -29.62
CA ASN A 298 -7.50 15.29 -30.53
C ASN A 298 -8.36 15.05 -31.77
N ALA A 299 -8.53 13.78 -32.15
CA ALA A 299 -9.37 13.42 -33.24
C ALA A 299 -10.83 13.79 -32.97
N ASN A 300 -11.29 13.96 -31.72
CA ASN A 300 -12.62 14.46 -31.36
C ASN A 300 -12.63 15.90 -30.80
N ASP A 301 -11.48 16.57 -30.71
CA ASP A 301 -11.38 17.95 -30.26
C ASP A 301 -11.91 18.93 -31.32
N GLY A 302 -12.84 19.81 -30.91
CA GLY A 302 -13.47 20.83 -31.74
C GLY A 302 -12.51 21.90 -32.31
N MET A 303 -11.25 21.93 -31.88
CA MET A 303 -10.19 22.74 -32.47
C MET A 303 -9.66 22.15 -33.79
N TYR A 304 -9.76 20.84 -34.00
CA TYR A 304 -9.32 20.16 -35.22
C TYR A 304 -10.47 20.06 -36.22
N ARG A 305 -10.75 21.18 -36.91
CA ARG A 305 -11.94 21.31 -37.79
C ARG A 305 -11.71 20.90 -39.24
N LYS A 306 -10.45 20.89 -39.69
CA LYS A 306 -10.07 20.45 -41.03
C LYS A 306 -9.69 18.97 -41.00
N TYR A 307 -9.86 18.24 -42.10
CA TYR A 307 -9.45 16.85 -42.20
C TYR A 307 -8.91 16.49 -43.58
N GLN A 308 -8.05 15.49 -43.62
CA GLN A 308 -7.43 14.93 -44.81
C GLN A 308 -7.80 13.46 -44.92
N MET A 309 -8.36 13.03 -46.05
CA MET A 309 -8.67 11.63 -46.32
C MET A 309 -7.41 10.84 -46.71
N PRO A 310 -7.40 9.50 -46.61
CA PRO A 310 -6.24 8.67 -47.00
C PRO A 310 -5.77 8.82 -48.46
N ASP A 311 -6.64 9.34 -49.33
CA ASP A 311 -6.36 9.70 -50.72
C ASP A 311 -5.67 11.09 -50.88
N GLY A 312 -5.44 11.79 -49.77
CA GLY A 312 -4.79 13.10 -49.72
C GLY A 312 -5.72 14.29 -49.91
N ARG A 313 -7.04 14.10 -50.12
CA ARG A 313 -8.00 15.22 -50.25
C ARG A 313 -8.19 15.90 -48.90
N ARG A 314 -8.08 17.23 -48.90
CA ARG A 314 -8.28 18.09 -47.71
C ARG A 314 -9.63 18.77 -47.75
N PHE A 315 -10.26 18.86 -46.59
CA PHE A 315 -11.56 19.50 -46.39
C PHE A 315 -11.46 20.52 -45.27
N SER A 316 -12.02 21.72 -45.49
CA SER A 316 -11.93 22.82 -44.52
C SER A 316 -12.94 22.71 -43.36
N HIS A 317 -14.00 21.91 -43.53
CA HIS A 317 -15.03 21.64 -42.54
C HIS A 317 -15.66 20.28 -42.83
N ILE A 318 -16.23 19.65 -41.80
CA ILE A 318 -17.10 18.47 -41.95
C ILE A 318 -18.34 18.92 -42.72
N LYS A 319 -18.58 18.32 -43.89
CA LYS A 319 -19.75 18.61 -44.75
C LYS A 319 -20.88 17.62 -44.46
N GLY A 320 -22.09 18.13 -44.22
CA GLY A 320 -23.32 17.33 -44.03
C GLY A 320 -23.49 16.75 -42.62
N ASP A 321 -24.48 15.87 -42.45
CA ASP A 321 -24.82 15.18 -41.18
C ASP A 321 -23.87 14.02 -40.83
N ALA A 322 -22.79 13.82 -41.59
CA ALA A 322 -21.86 12.71 -41.36
C ALA A 322 -21.15 12.89 -40.01
N PRO A 323 -21.35 11.98 -39.04
CA PRO A 323 -20.74 12.12 -37.74
C PRO A 323 -19.23 11.95 -37.85
N ARG A 324 -18.49 12.68 -37.00
CA ARG A 324 -17.03 12.70 -36.97
C ARG A 324 -16.43 11.30 -36.82
N SER A 325 -17.10 10.43 -36.07
CA SER A 325 -16.77 9.01 -35.91
C SER A 325 -16.66 8.25 -37.23
N ASP A 326 -17.53 8.53 -38.19
CA ASP A 326 -17.54 7.84 -39.48
C ASP A 326 -16.33 8.24 -40.32
N LEU A 327 -15.94 9.52 -40.25
CA LEU A 327 -14.73 10.01 -40.90
C LEU A 327 -13.48 9.38 -40.29
N ILE A 328 -13.40 9.29 -38.97
CA ILE A 328 -12.30 8.61 -38.26
C ILE A 328 -12.21 7.15 -38.71
N THR A 329 -13.35 6.45 -38.78
CA THR A 329 -13.40 5.03 -39.20
C THR A 329 -12.94 4.84 -40.64
N LYS A 330 -13.19 5.82 -41.52
CA LYS A 330 -12.70 5.84 -42.91
C LYS A 330 -11.23 6.27 -43.03
N GLY A 331 -10.53 6.48 -41.91
CA GLY A 331 -9.12 6.86 -41.87
C GLY A 331 -8.85 8.35 -42.12
N ALA A 332 -9.83 9.23 -41.87
CA ALA A 332 -9.62 10.67 -41.98
C ALA A 332 -8.67 11.18 -40.88
N GLU A 333 -7.63 11.90 -41.28
CA GLU A 333 -6.69 12.55 -40.37
C GLU A 333 -7.10 14.00 -40.15
N PHE A 334 -7.49 14.34 -38.92
CA PHE A 334 -7.89 15.71 -38.58
C PHE A 334 -6.67 16.60 -38.36
N PHE A 335 -6.78 17.87 -38.72
CA PHE A 335 -5.70 18.84 -38.54
C PHE A 335 -6.24 20.24 -38.26
N ARG A 336 -5.36 21.10 -37.73
CA ARG A 336 -5.62 22.53 -37.54
C ARG A 336 -4.46 23.36 -38.06
N PRO A 337 -4.75 24.57 -38.58
CA PRO A 337 -3.70 25.52 -38.90
C PRO A 337 -3.06 26.06 -37.61
N GLU A 338 -1.74 26.19 -37.62
CA GLU A 338 -0.94 26.79 -36.55
C GLU A 338 0.01 27.84 -37.13
N ASN A 339 0.38 28.84 -36.33
CA ASN A 339 1.24 29.92 -36.79
C ASN A 339 2.66 29.41 -37.09
N LEU A 340 3.14 29.66 -38.31
CA LEU A 340 4.55 29.46 -38.71
C LEU A 340 5.47 30.58 -38.23
N THR A 341 4.91 31.66 -37.69
CA THR A 341 5.64 32.85 -37.27
C THR A 341 5.61 33.02 -35.76
N LYS A 342 6.70 33.54 -35.20
CA LYS A 342 6.88 33.77 -33.76
C LYS A 342 7.19 35.24 -33.45
N PRO A 343 6.87 35.72 -32.22
CA PRO A 343 7.39 36.99 -31.74
C PRO A 343 8.87 36.85 -31.34
N GLY A 344 9.67 37.93 -31.43
CA GLY A 344 11.10 37.92 -31.10
C GLY A 344 12.03 37.58 -32.28
N PRO A 345 13.37 37.71 -32.13
CA PRO A 345 14.31 37.60 -33.26
C PRO A 345 14.31 36.22 -33.92
N GLY A 346 14.43 36.21 -35.25
CA GLY A 346 14.46 35.00 -36.09
C GLY A 346 15.09 35.29 -37.45
N ARG A 347 14.62 34.65 -38.53
CA ARG A 347 14.98 35.02 -39.92
C ARG A 347 13.78 35.56 -40.69
N LYS A 348 13.99 36.64 -41.45
CA LYS A 348 13.05 37.13 -42.46
C LYS A 348 13.58 36.76 -43.83
N PHE A 349 12.75 36.10 -44.61
CA PHE A 349 13.00 35.76 -46.00
C PHE A 349 11.65 35.65 -46.70
N GLU A 350 11.65 35.75 -48.02
CA GLU A 350 10.48 35.43 -48.84
C GLU A 350 10.53 33.94 -49.19
N PHE A 351 9.40 33.24 -49.10
CA PHE A 351 9.29 31.83 -49.44
C PHE A 351 8.24 31.61 -50.53
N GLY A 352 8.63 30.92 -51.61
CA GLY A 352 7.73 30.54 -52.68
C GLY A 352 6.99 29.24 -52.34
N PHE A 353 5.66 29.26 -52.36
CA PHE A 353 4.80 28.08 -52.16
C PHE A 353 3.65 28.10 -53.16
N GLU A 354 3.50 27.01 -53.93
CA GLU A 354 2.44 26.84 -54.95
C GLU A 354 2.28 28.05 -55.90
N GLY A 355 3.40 28.60 -56.37
CA GLY A 355 3.43 29.73 -57.30
C GLY A 355 3.19 31.11 -56.68
N ARG A 356 3.05 31.22 -55.35
CA ARG A 356 2.90 32.49 -54.61
C ARG A 356 4.08 32.72 -53.67
N SER A 357 4.39 33.99 -53.41
CA SER A 357 5.47 34.38 -52.48
C SER A 357 4.88 34.86 -51.15
N PHE A 358 5.44 34.36 -50.04
CA PHE A 358 4.98 34.65 -48.69
C PHE A 358 6.14 35.10 -47.80
N GLY A 359 5.94 36.23 -47.11
CA GLY A 359 6.86 36.77 -46.10
C GLY A 359 6.25 36.75 -44.69
N PRO A 360 7.05 36.81 -43.62
CA PRO A 360 6.58 36.75 -42.23
C PRO A 360 6.02 38.08 -41.70
N GLY A 361 5.99 39.13 -42.53
CA GLY A 361 5.52 40.48 -42.18
C GLY A 361 6.31 41.10 -41.01
N GLY A 362 5.57 41.60 -40.01
CA GLY A 362 6.15 42.14 -38.77
C GLY A 362 6.73 41.10 -37.82
N ARG A 363 6.49 39.80 -38.08
CA ARG A 363 6.97 38.68 -37.26
C ARG A 363 8.18 38.02 -37.94
N TRP A 364 8.57 36.84 -37.45
CA TRP A 364 9.70 36.07 -37.93
C TRP A 364 9.29 34.63 -38.17
N PHE A 365 9.82 33.97 -39.21
CA PHE A 365 9.58 32.55 -39.40
C PHE A 365 10.20 31.73 -38.26
N GLY A 366 9.51 30.66 -37.85
CA GLY A 366 9.95 29.75 -36.80
C GLY A 366 11.07 28.78 -37.22
N THR A 367 11.43 28.76 -38.50
CA THR A 367 12.41 27.82 -39.09
C THR A 367 13.26 28.48 -40.19
N THR A 368 14.24 27.75 -40.72
CA THR A 368 15.13 28.22 -41.80
C THR A 368 14.49 28.01 -43.18
N PRO A 369 15.02 28.61 -44.27
CA PRO A 369 14.54 28.36 -45.63
C PRO A 369 14.56 26.87 -46.01
N GLU A 370 15.59 26.13 -45.59
CA GLU A 370 15.70 24.68 -45.82
C GLU A 370 14.63 23.92 -45.03
N GLY A 371 14.38 24.34 -43.78
CA GLY A 371 13.28 23.80 -42.98
C GLY A 371 11.90 24.07 -43.60
N MET A 372 11.70 25.25 -44.21
CA MET A 372 10.48 25.56 -44.95
C MET A 372 10.30 24.68 -46.19
N ALA A 373 11.38 24.41 -46.93
CA ALA A 373 11.35 23.48 -48.06
C ALA A 373 10.93 22.08 -47.62
N LYS A 374 11.48 21.57 -46.50
CA LYS A 374 11.08 20.28 -45.92
C LYS A 374 9.64 20.23 -45.47
N LEU A 375 9.13 21.30 -44.86
CA LEU A 375 7.71 21.41 -44.50
C LEU A 375 6.82 21.36 -45.75
N SER A 376 7.25 22.00 -46.85
CA SER A 376 6.56 21.92 -48.14
C SER A 376 6.55 20.49 -48.69
N MET A 377 7.71 19.82 -48.73
CA MET A 377 7.85 18.43 -49.20
C MET A 377 7.03 17.45 -48.37
N ALA A 378 6.98 17.65 -47.05
CA ALA A 378 6.18 16.85 -46.13
C ALA A 378 4.68 17.15 -46.15
N GLY A 379 4.22 18.10 -46.97
CA GLY A 379 2.81 18.49 -47.02
C GLY A 379 2.33 19.14 -45.71
N ARG A 380 3.22 19.81 -44.98
CA ARG A 380 2.92 20.41 -43.66
C ARG A 380 2.65 21.92 -43.73
N LEU A 381 2.46 22.45 -44.93
CA LEU A 381 2.06 23.83 -45.19
C LEU A 381 0.63 23.88 -45.75
N ASP A 382 -0.08 24.96 -45.43
CA ASP A 382 -1.40 25.32 -45.96
C ASP A 382 -1.49 26.86 -46.05
N VAL A 383 -2.41 27.39 -46.84
CA VAL A 383 -2.58 28.83 -47.04
C VAL A 383 -3.93 29.28 -46.51
N ILE A 384 -3.94 30.31 -45.66
CA ILE A 384 -5.16 30.95 -45.15
C ILE A 384 -5.12 32.45 -45.49
N GLY A 385 -6.01 32.86 -46.38
CA GLY A 385 -6.01 34.22 -46.91
C GLY A 385 -4.69 34.51 -47.63
N ASN A 386 -3.89 35.42 -47.07
CA ASN A 386 -2.55 35.77 -47.57
C ASN A 386 -1.42 35.31 -46.64
N THR A 387 -1.70 34.36 -45.73
CA THR A 387 -0.73 33.88 -44.73
C THR A 387 -0.46 32.40 -44.91
N LEU A 388 0.81 32.03 -44.86
CA LEU A 388 1.26 30.65 -44.83
C LEU A 388 1.18 30.10 -43.39
N VAL A 389 0.56 28.94 -43.21
CA VAL A 389 0.33 28.30 -41.90
C VAL A 389 0.86 26.87 -41.84
N PHE A 390 1.20 26.41 -40.65
CA PHE A 390 1.65 25.04 -40.38
C PHE A 390 0.43 24.13 -40.22
N VAL A 391 0.48 22.96 -40.83
CA VAL A 391 -0.54 21.92 -40.69
C VAL A 391 -0.18 21.02 -39.51
N LYS A 392 -0.80 21.28 -38.36
CA LYS A 392 -0.71 20.43 -37.18
C LYS A 392 -1.78 19.35 -37.24
N LYS A 393 -1.37 18.10 -37.44
CA LYS A 393 -2.27 16.93 -37.42
C LYS A 393 -2.66 16.60 -35.97
N ALA A 394 -3.83 16.01 -35.79
CA ALA A 394 -4.32 15.55 -34.49
C ALA A 394 -3.42 14.46 -33.91
N SER A 395 -2.88 13.58 -34.77
CA SER A 395 -1.92 12.54 -34.42
C SER A 395 -0.53 13.06 -34.00
N ASP A 396 -0.14 14.28 -34.38
CA ASP A 396 1.19 14.82 -34.06
C ASP A 396 1.41 15.01 -32.55
N THR A 397 0.32 15.23 -31.80
CA THR A 397 0.34 15.48 -30.35
C THR A 397 -0.72 14.67 -29.62
N SER A 398 -0.62 13.34 -29.63
CA SER A 398 -1.61 12.45 -28.98
C SER A 398 -1.54 12.41 -27.45
N ILE A 399 -0.63 13.17 -26.84
CA ILE A 399 -0.44 13.24 -25.39
C ILE A 399 -0.27 14.68 -24.90
N ARG A 400 -0.62 14.92 -23.63
CA ARG A 400 -0.40 16.17 -22.90
C ARG A 400 0.18 15.86 -21.53
N ARG A 401 1.18 16.62 -21.08
CA ARG A 401 1.69 16.50 -19.71
C ARG A 401 0.58 16.87 -18.71
N TYR A 402 0.40 16.09 -17.66
CA TYR A 402 -0.45 16.52 -16.54
C TYR A 402 0.15 17.77 -15.89
N ASN A 403 -0.72 18.68 -15.47
CA ASN A 403 -0.37 19.82 -14.65
C ASN A 403 -0.78 19.55 -13.18
N ASN A 404 -0.82 20.59 -12.36
CA ASN A 404 -1.23 20.50 -10.96
C ASN A 404 -2.75 20.48 -10.75
N PHE A 405 -3.53 20.16 -11.79
CA PHE A 405 -4.99 20.01 -11.70
C PHE A 405 -5.42 18.67 -12.30
N TRP A 406 -5.89 17.77 -11.45
CA TRP A 406 -6.25 16.39 -11.80
C TRP A 406 -7.76 16.20 -11.71
N SER A 407 -8.47 16.51 -12.81
CA SER A 407 -9.94 16.43 -12.83
C SER A 407 -10.50 15.03 -13.09
N ASP A 408 -9.67 14.11 -13.55
CA ASP A 408 -10.04 12.76 -13.98
C ASP A 408 -10.00 11.70 -12.87
N THR A 409 -9.50 12.07 -11.69
CA THR A 409 -9.40 11.19 -10.53
C THR A 409 -10.74 10.80 -9.93
N SER A 410 -11.80 11.60 -10.12
CA SER A 410 -13.13 11.24 -9.59
C SER A 410 -13.79 10.10 -10.37
N PHE A 411 -13.57 10.01 -11.68
CA PHE A 411 -14.16 8.98 -12.53
C PHE A 411 -13.43 7.64 -12.43
N ALA A 412 -12.11 7.67 -12.21
CA ALA A 412 -11.31 6.45 -12.02
C ALA A 412 -11.75 5.64 -10.79
N GLY A 413 -12.24 6.31 -9.73
CA GLY A 413 -12.68 5.66 -8.48
C GLY A 413 -14.11 5.08 -8.51
N PHE A 414 -14.90 5.31 -9.56
CA PHE A 414 -16.28 4.79 -9.65
C PHE A 414 -16.34 3.29 -9.96
N ASN A 415 -15.29 2.71 -10.55
CA ASN A 415 -15.23 1.31 -10.96
C ASN A 415 -14.48 0.40 -9.95
N GLU A 416 -13.95 0.95 -8.86
CA GLU A 416 -13.27 0.19 -7.81
C GLU A 416 -14.14 0.12 -6.54
N ASP A 417 -14.50 -1.09 -6.12
CA ASP A 417 -15.18 -1.31 -4.84
C ASP A 417 -14.23 -0.90 -3.70
N LYS A 418 -14.62 0.12 -2.93
CA LYS A 418 -13.84 0.56 -1.75
C LYS A 418 -13.84 -0.53 -0.68
N VAL A 419 -12.66 -0.89 -0.19
CA VAL A 419 -12.43 -1.91 0.86
C VAL A 419 -12.46 -1.30 2.27
N TYR A 420 -12.24 0.01 2.39
CA TYR A 420 -12.19 0.76 3.66
C TYR A 420 -13.10 2.00 3.64
N VAL A 421 -13.46 2.53 4.83
CA VAL A 421 -14.34 3.70 4.99
C VAL A 421 -13.81 4.92 4.23
N VAL A 422 -12.53 5.24 4.42
CA VAL A 422 -11.81 6.32 3.73
C VAL A 422 -10.64 5.74 2.93
N GLN A 423 -10.90 5.37 1.69
CA GLN A 423 -9.89 4.84 0.78
C GLN A 423 -9.52 5.88 -0.28
N THR A 424 -8.23 6.21 -0.33
CA THR A 424 -7.61 7.03 -1.36
C THR A 424 -7.73 6.37 -2.73
N ASN A 425 -7.90 7.17 -3.78
CA ASN A 425 -7.92 6.63 -5.14
C ASN A 425 -6.52 6.17 -5.57
N THR A 426 -6.41 4.93 -6.06
CA THR A 426 -5.20 4.32 -6.61
C THR A 426 -4.50 5.21 -7.64
N THR A 427 -5.25 5.90 -8.49
CA THR A 427 -4.73 6.79 -9.56
C THR A 427 -3.93 7.96 -9.00
N VAL A 428 -4.33 8.53 -7.85
CA VAL A 428 -3.66 9.68 -7.23
C VAL A 428 -2.27 9.25 -6.74
N ILE A 429 -2.20 8.14 -6.03
CA ILE A 429 -0.95 7.57 -5.51
C ILE A 429 -0.07 7.07 -6.66
N GLU A 430 -0.67 6.43 -7.67
CA GLU A 430 0.04 5.96 -8.87
C GLU A 430 0.81 7.10 -9.54
N ARG A 431 0.16 8.25 -9.73
CA ARG A 431 0.82 9.43 -10.32
C ARG A 431 1.99 9.90 -9.47
N CYS A 432 1.82 9.99 -8.15
CA CYS A 432 2.88 10.40 -7.23
C CYS A 432 4.09 9.47 -7.30
N ILE A 433 3.85 8.15 -7.25
CA ILE A 433 4.88 7.12 -7.32
C ILE A 433 5.57 7.14 -8.69
N LEU A 434 4.83 7.15 -9.80
CA LEU A 434 5.41 7.15 -11.14
C LEU A 434 6.18 8.43 -11.46
N MET A 435 5.75 9.58 -10.92
CA MET A 435 6.48 10.84 -11.05
C MET A 435 7.83 10.81 -10.35
N THR A 436 7.99 10.09 -9.23
CA THR A 436 9.13 10.28 -8.31
C THR A 436 9.97 9.03 -8.05
N THR A 437 9.61 7.87 -8.62
CA THR A 437 10.29 6.58 -8.36
C THR A 437 10.54 5.77 -9.63
N ASP A 438 11.57 4.91 -9.58
CA ASP A 438 11.83 3.80 -10.49
C ASP A 438 11.41 2.44 -9.92
N PRO A 439 11.20 1.42 -10.76
CA PRO A 439 11.15 0.04 -10.29
C PRO A 439 12.35 -0.30 -9.38
N GLY A 440 12.08 -0.90 -8.23
CA GLY A 440 13.07 -1.20 -7.18
C GLY A 440 13.36 -0.07 -6.17
N ASP A 441 12.91 1.16 -6.41
CA ASP A 441 12.99 2.22 -5.40
C ASP A 441 12.06 1.90 -4.21
N LEU A 442 12.37 2.49 -3.05
CA LEU A 442 11.63 2.29 -1.80
C LEU A 442 10.57 3.38 -1.60
N VAL A 443 9.33 2.94 -1.37
CA VAL A 443 8.17 3.76 -1.01
C VAL A 443 7.79 3.52 0.45
N LEU A 444 7.52 4.59 1.19
CA LEU A 444 7.09 4.54 2.59
C LEU A 444 5.73 5.22 2.76
N ASP A 445 4.85 4.58 3.50
CA ASP A 445 3.55 5.14 3.91
C ASP A 445 3.39 5.03 5.45
N PRO A 446 3.51 6.13 6.19
CA PRO A 446 3.34 6.14 7.64
C PRO A 446 1.88 6.14 8.11
N THR A 447 0.92 6.05 7.18
CA THR A 447 -0.53 6.23 7.40
C THR A 447 -1.36 5.18 6.65
N CYS A 448 -0.80 3.97 6.52
CA CYS A 448 -1.26 2.84 5.69
C CYS A 448 -2.75 2.80 5.32
N GLY A 449 -3.63 2.89 6.32
CA GLY A 449 -5.07 2.71 6.16
C GLY A 449 -5.37 1.40 5.43
N SER A 450 -6.08 1.50 4.30
CA SER A 450 -6.43 0.35 3.46
C SER A 450 -5.28 -0.32 2.67
N GLY A 451 -4.03 0.12 2.86
CA GLY A 451 -2.86 -0.41 2.14
C GLY A 451 -2.81 -0.01 0.66
N THR A 452 -3.39 1.14 0.29
CA THR A 452 -3.45 1.57 -1.12
C THR A 452 -2.05 1.90 -1.66
N THR A 453 -1.21 2.56 -0.88
CA THR A 453 0.18 2.87 -1.28
C THR A 453 1.01 1.61 -1.51
N ALA A 454 0.94 0.65 -0.59
CA ALA A 454 1.60 -0.65 -0.74
C ALA A 454 1.10 -1.39 -1.99
N THR A 455 -0.21 -1.40 -2.25
CA THR A 455 -0.81 -2.04 -3.44
C THR A 455 -0.28 -1.42 -4.74
N VAL A 456 -0.21 -0.09 -4.80
CA VAL A 456 0.26 0.63 -6.00
C VAL A 456 1.78 0.47 -6.16
N ALA A 457 2.55 0.57 -5.08
CA ALA A 457 3.99 0.35 -5.11
C ALA A 457 4.33 -1.08 -5.61
N GLU A 458 3.65 -2.09 -5.08
CA GLU A 458 3.76 -3.49 -5.53
C GLU A 458 3.39 -3.63 -7.01
N GLN A 459 2.26 -3.03 -7.44
CA GLN A 459 1.84 -3.04 -8.86
C GLN A 459 2.97 -2.57 -9.78
N TRP A 460 3.65 -1.51 -9.39
CA TRP A 460 4.69 -0.89 -10.19
C TRP A 460 6.09 -1.47 -9.90
N GLY A 461 6.23 -2.52 -9.08
CA GLY A 461 7.51 -3.17 -8.79
C GLY A 461 8.45 -2.32 -7.95
N ARG A 462 7.91 -1.51 -7.04
CA ARG A 462 8.66 -0.77 -6.02
C ARG A 462 8.68 -1.58 -4.72
N ARG A 463 9.74 -1.41 -3.95
CA ARG A 463 9.80 -1.90 -2.56
C ARG A 463 8.88 -1.02 -1.72
N TRP A 464 8.21 -1.57 -0.72
CA TRP A 464 7.32 -0.79 0.13
C TRP A 464 7.42 -1.15 1.61
N ILE A 465 7.25 -0.12 2.43
CA ILE A 465 7.03 -0.22 3.88
C ILE A 465 5.77 0.59 4.18
N THR A 466 4.82 -0.02 4.85
CA THR A 466 3.58 0.64 5.29
C THR A 466 3.38 0.39 6.77
N MET A 467 2.83 1.36 7.50
CA MET A 467 2.59 1.22 8.93
C MET A 467 1.30 1.91 9.36
N ASP A 468 0.68 1.37 10.40
CA ASP A 468 -0.52 1.92 11.01
C ASP A 468 -0.55 1.59 12.50
N THR A 469 -1.23 2.43 13.27
CA THR A 469 -1.60 2.10 14.66
C THR A 469 -2.77 1.13 14.71
N SER A 470 -3.54 1.00 13.62
CA SER A 470 -4.76 0.21 13.54
C SER A 470 -4.57 -1.23 13.13
N ARG A 471 -5.00 -2.16 13.98
CA ARG A 471 -4.99 -3.59 13.65
C ARG A 471 -5.98 -3.92 12.55
N VAL A 472 -7.15 -3.27 12.56
CA VAL A 472 -8.17 -3.45 11.52
C VAL A 472 -7.64 -3.00 10.16
N ALA A 473 -6.96 -1.84 10.10
CA ALA A 473 -6.39 -1.32 8.86
C ALA A 473 -5.34 -2.30 8.29
N LEU A 474 -4.42 -2.78 9.12
CA LEU A 474 -3.41 -3.74 8.70
C LEU A 474 -4.01 -5.10 8.31
N ALA A 475 -5.01 -5.61 9.03
CA ALA A 475 -5.69 -6.85 8.67
C ALA A 475 -6.34 -6.76 7.27
N LEU A 476 -7.01 -5.64 6.96
CA LEU A 476 -7.60 -5.38 5.65
C LEU A 476 -6.53 -5.21 4.56
N ALA A 477 -5.48 -4.45 4.83
CA ALA A 477 -4.37 -4.25 3.90
C ALA A 477 -3.65 -5.58 3.59
N ARG A 478 -3.42 -6.41 4.62
CA ARG A 478 -2.83 -7.76 4.51
C ARG A 478 -3.67 -8.63 3.59
N ALA A 479 -4.97 -8.78 3.86
CA ALA A 479 -5.87 -9.58 3.03
C ALA A 479 -5.91 -9.09 1.57
N ARG A 480 -5.94 -7.76 1.38
CA ARG A 480 -5.94 -7.13 0.05
C ARG A 480 -4.70 -7.47 -0.76
N ILE A 481 -3.50 -7.36 -0.16
CA ILE A 481 -2.22 -7.61 -0.87
C ILE A 481 -2.02 -9.11 -1.13
N MET A 482 -2.40 -9.98 -0.18
CA MET A 482 -2.33 -11.43 -0.36
C MET A 482 -3.19 -11.93 -1.54
N GLY A 483 -4.41 -11.40 -1.66
CA GLY A 483 -5.36 -11.77 -2.72
C GLY A 483 -5.22 -10.99 -4.02
N ALA A 484 -4.33 -9.99 -4.07
CA ALA A 484 -4.19 -9.11 -5.23
C ALA A 484 -3.60 -9.83 -6.46
N ARG A 485 -4.20 -9.55 -7.61
CA ARG A 485 -3.65 -9.89 -8.92
C ARG A 485 -2.97 -8.66 -9.50
N TYR A 486 -1.75 -8.83 -9.97
CA TYR A 486 -1.03 -7.81 -10.71
C TYR A 486 -0.73 -8.26 -12.15
N PRO A 487 -0.61 -7.31 -13.10
CA PRO A 487 -0.07 -7.60 -14.43
C PRO A 487 1.44 -7.89 -14.35
N TRP A 488 1.91 -8.84 -15.17
CA TRP A 488 3.33 -9.03 -15.40
C TRP A 488 3.81 -8.08 -16.49
N TYR A 489 4.76 -7.21 -16.17
CA TYR A 489 5.35 -6.28 -17.13
C TYR A 489 6.63 -6.85 -17.72
N LEU A 490 6.85 -6.64 -19.02
CA LEU A 490 8.09 -7.02 -19.66
C LEU A 490 9.25 -6.20 -19.08
N LEU A 491 10.17 -6.88 -18.40
CA LEU A 491 11.40 -6.28 -17.88
C LEU A 491 12.28 -5.84 -19.04
N ALA A 492 12.90 -4.66 -18.95
CA ALA A 492 13.88 -4.22 -19.94
C ALA A 492 15.08 -5.20 -20.02
N ASP A 493 15.47 -5.77 -18.87
CA ASP A 493 16.51 -6.79 -18.73
C ASP A 493 15.98 -8.23 -18.82
N SER A 494 15.12 -8.51 -19.81
CA SER A 494 14.72 -9.87 -20.17
C SER A 494 14.82 -10.10 -21.67
N ARG A 495 14.91 -11.36 -22.10
CA ARG A 495 15.00 -11.67 -23.55
C ARG A 495 13.74 -11.19 -24.27
N GLU A 496 12.57 -11.41 -23.67
CA GLU A 496 11.29 -10.94 -24.20
C GLU A 496 11.24 -9.41 -24.27
N GLY A 497 11.79 -8.73 -23.25
CA GLY A 497 11.91 -7.28 -23.21
C GLY A 497 12.84 -6.71 -24.28
N GLN A 498 14.04 -7.27 -24.44
CA GLN A 498 14.99 -6.87 -25.49
C GLN A 498 14.40 -7.05 -26.90
N LEU A 499 13.66 -8.14 -27.14
CA LEU A 499 12.95 -8.37 -28.40
C LEU A 499 11.85 -7.32 -28.60
N LYS A 500 11.05 -7.04 -27.57
CA LYS A 500 9.97 -6.05 -27.65
C LYS A 500 10.50 -4.63 -27.85
N GLU A 501 11.58 -4.29 -27.16
CA GLU A 501 12.28 -3.02 -27.30
C GLU A 501 12.82 -2.84 -28.73
N GLY A 502 13.40 -3.88 -29.33
CA GLY A 502 13.81 -3.89 -30.74
C GLY A 502 12.63 -3.69 -31.70
N GLU A 503 11.50 -4.35 -31.45
CA GLU A 503 10.26 -4.16 -32.23
C GLU A 503 9.74 -2.71 -32.16
N VAL A 504 9.67 -2.14 -30.95
CA VAL A 504 9.17 -0.77 -30.71
C VAL A 504 10.10 0.28 -31.32
N THR A 505 11.41 0.08 -31.21
CA THR A 505 12.42 0.99 -31.77
C THR A 505 12.77 0.71 -33.23
N ARG A 506 12.16 -0.32 -33.85
CA ARG A 506 12.48 -0.81 -35.20
C ARG A 506 13.98 -1.04 -35.42
N SER A 507 14.68 -1.45 -34.36
CA SER A 507 16.11 -1.72 -34.36
C SER A 507 16.33 -3.22 -34.10
N PRO A 508 17.46 -3.80 -34.56
CA PRO A 508 17.81 -5.16 -34.18
C PRO A 508 17.78 -5.30 -32.65
N PRO A 509 17.15 -6.36 -32.11
CA PRO A 509 17.16 -6.62 -30.68
C PRO A 509 18.59 -6.64 -30.13
N ARG A 510 18.79 -6.08 -28.94
CA ARG A 510 20.07 -6.20 -28.25
C ARG A 510 20.33 -7.68 -27.94
N ASP A 511 21.59 -8.10 -28.06
CA ASP A 511 22.01 -9.47 -27.73
C ASP A 511 22.86 -9.52 -26.46
N THR A 512 22.62 -8.59 -25.54
CA THR A 512 23.27 -8.53 -24.25
C THR A 512 22.74 -9.61 -23.30
N PRO A 513 23.59 -10.30 -22.53
CA PRO A 513 23.15 -11.24 -21.50
C PRO A 513 22.17 -10.59 -20.53
N VAL A 514 21.09 -11.31 -20.18
CA VAL A 514 20.02 -10.82 -19.30
C VAL A 514 20.15 -11.42 -17.92
N GLN A 515 19.87 -10.61 -16.89
CA GLN A 515 19.90 -11.06 -15.49
C GLN A 515 18.55 -10.87 -14.78
N GLY A 516 17.53 -10.34 -15.47
CA GLY A 516 16.21 -10.11 -14.89
C GLY A 516 16.18 -8.95 -13.89
N ARG A 517 17.10 -7.99 -14.00
CA ARG A 517 17.23 -6.90 -13.02
C ARG A 517 16.06 -5.91 -13.12
N LEU A 518 15.22 -5.91 -12.09
CA LEU A 518 14.06 -5.03 -11.99
C LEU A 518 14.44 -3.54 -12.05
N ARG A 519 15.58 -3.14 -11.48
CA ARG A 519 16.06 -1.75 -11.48
C ARG A 519 16.33 -1.17 -12.87
N GLN A 520 16.50 -2.01 -13.91
CA GLN A 520 16.61 -1.52 -15.29
C GLN A 520 15.25 -1.09 -15.88
N GLY A 521 14.16 -1.32 -15.15
CA GLY A 521 12.82 -0.88 -15.50
C GLY A 521 12.08 -1.85 -16.42
N PHE A 522 10.97 -1.36 -16.97
CA PHE A 522 10.13 -2.10 -17.90
C PHE A 522 10.28 -1.58 -19.33
N VAL A 523 9.77 -2.34 -20.30
CA VAL A 523 9.58 -1.85 -21.66
C VAL A 523 8.28 -1.04 -21.70
N TYR A 524 8.38 0.26 -21.95
CA TYR A 524 7.24 1.18 -21.98
C TYR A 524 6.78 1.50 -23.40
N LYS A 525 5.48 1.77 -23.55
CA LYS A 525 4.98 2.39 -24.79
C LYS A 525 5.61 3.77 -24.97
N ARG A 526 5.88 4.11 -26.24
CA ARG A 526 6.45 5.39 -26.64
C ARG A 526 5.54 6.08 -27.62
N VAL A 527 5.38 7.39 -27.44
CA VAL A 527 4.59 8.23 -28.33
C VAL A 527 5.50 9.27 -28.98
N PRO A 528 5.53 9.36 -30.32
CA PRO A 528 6.30 10.39 -31.01
C PRO A 528 5.66 11.76 -30.79
N HIS A 529 6.48 12.75 -30.46
CA HIS A 529 6.09 14.15 -30.37
C HIS A 529 6.55 14.88 -31.63
N ILE A 530 5.67 14.94 -32.64
CA ILE A 530 6.00 15.53 -33.93
C ILE A 530 5.88 17.06 -33.83
N THR A 531 7.01 17.74 -34.02
CA THR A 531 7.08 19.20 -34.00
C THR A 531 7.57 19.75 -35.32
N LEU A 532 7.38 21.04 -35.55
CA LEU A 532 7.96 21.73 -36.70
C LEU A 532 9.49 21.50 -36.78
N LYS A 533 10.17 21.44 -35.63
CA LYS A 533 11.62 21.20 -35.54
C LYS A 533 11.99 19.79 -35.97
N SER A 534 11.22 18.76 -35.58
CA SER A 534 11.53 17.37 -35.95
C SER A 534 11.42 17.15 -37.45
N ILE A 535 10.47 17.82 -38.11
CA ILE A 535 10.31 17.77 -39.57
C ILE A 535 11.42 18.56 -40.27
N ALA A 536 11.69 19.80 -39.85
CA ALA A 536 12.68 20.67 -40.49
C ALA A 536 14.12 20.11 -40.44
N ASN A 537 14.45 19.32 -39.42
CA ASN A 537 15.78 18.72 -39.27
C ASN A 537 15.90 17.32 -39.89
N ASN A 538 14.83 16.72 -40.40
CA ASN A 538 14.88 15.38 -40.97
C ASN A 538 15.45 15.41 -42.40
N ALA A 539 16.69 14.93 -42.57
CA ALA A 539 17.34 14.84 -43.88
C ALA A 539 16.81 13.70 -44.77
N GLU A 540 16.16 12.67 -44.21
CA GLU A 540 15.56 11.59 -45.04
C GLU A 540 14.41 12.09 -45.90
N ILE A 541 13.77 13.20 -45.50
CA ILE A 541 12.71 13.81 -46.31
C ILE A 541 13.25 14.20 -47.68
N ASP A 542 14.47 14.74 -47.74
CA ASP A 542 15.12 15.14 -48.99
C ASP A 542 15.34 13.90 -49.89
N THR A 543 15.93 12.84 -49.34
CA THR A 543 16.22 11.59 -50.07
C THR A 543 14.96 10.86 -50.54
N ILE A 544 13.94 10.73 -49.68
CA ILE A 544 12.66 10.10 -50.04
C ILE A 544 11.98 10.94 -51.12
N TRP A 545 12.01 12.27 -50.98
CA TRP A 545 11.38 13.15 -51.95
C TRP A 545 12.05 13.04 -53.32
N GLU A 546 13.38 13.09 -53.39
CA GLU A 546 14.17 12.94 -54.62
C GLU A 546 13.92 11.60 -55.32
N SER A 547 13.98 10.47 -54.60
CA SER A 547 13.77 9.14 -55.19
C SER A 547 12.38 8.97 -55.82
N TYR A 548 11.35 9.52 -55.18
CA TYR A 548 10.00 9.51 -55.75
C TYR A 548 9.83 10.55 -56.86
N GLN A 549 10.57 11.66 -56.84
CA GLN A 549 10.50 12.68 -57.91
C GLN A 549 10.98 12.12 -59.24
N GLU A 550 12.01 11.26 -59.24
CA GLU A 550 12.48 10.53 -60.43
C GLU A 550 11.39 9.66 -61.07
N LYS A 551 10.44 9.16 -60.27
CA LYS A 551 9.29 8.36 -60.75
C LYS A 551 8.10 9.23 -61.15
N LEU A 552 7.85 10.30 -60.41
CA LEU A 552 6.67 11.17 -60.60
C LEU A 552 6.81 12.10 -61.81
N GLU A 553 8.01 12.58 -62.13
CA GLU A 553 8.21 13.52 -63.23
C GLU A 553 7.94 12.92 -64.63
N PRO A 554 8.40 11.70 -64.96
CA PRO A 554 8.03 11.05 -66.21
C PRO A 554 6.52 10.85 -66.34
N LEU A 555 5.86 10.44 -65.26
CA LEU A 555 4.41 10.26 -65.23
C LEU A 555 3.66 11.59 -65.41
N ARG A 556 4.15 12.68 -64.80
CA ARG A 556 3.59 14.02 -64.99
C ARG A 556 3.79 14.51 -66.42
N ALA A 557 4.97 14.33 -67.00
CA ALA A 557 5.26 14.73 -68.37
C ALA A 557 4.37 13.97 -69.37
N ALA A 558 4.17 12.66 -69.16
CA ALA A 558 3.26 11.85 -69.96
C ALA A 558 1.80 12.32 -69.83
N LEU A 559 1.34 12.62 -68.62
CA LEU A 559 0.00 13.13 -68.36
C LEU A 559 -0.24 14.49 -69.03
N ASN A 560 0.73 15.41 -68.92
CA ASN A 560 0.68 16.73 -69.55
C ASN A 560 0.68 16.64 -71.08
N ALA A 561 1.48 15.74 -71.66
CA ALA A 561 1.50 15.49 -73.10
C ALA A 561 0.16 14.93 -73.60
N ALA A 562 -0.45 14.00 -72.87
CA ALA A 562 -1.74 13.42 -73.22
C ALA A 562 -2.89 14.44 -73.18
N LEU A 563 -2.85 15.39 -72.24
CA LEU A 563 -3.90 16.40 -72.02
C LEU A 563 -3.61 17.76 -72.67
N GLY A 564 -2.48 17.92 -73.37
CA GLY A 564 -2.06 19.21 -73.94
C GLY A 564 -1.92 20.33 -72.90
N SER A 565 -1.64 19.96 -71.64
CA SER A 565 -1.59 20.86 -70.48
C SER A 565 -0.16 21.04 -69.99
N ALA A 566 0.07 22.03 -69.12
CA ALA A 566 1.38 22.30 -68.52
C ALA A 566 1.31 22.33 -66.99
N TRP A 567 0.59 21.36 -66.40
CA TRP A 567 0.33 21.34 -64.97
C TRP A 567 1.61 21.11 -64.16
N GLN A 568 1.76 21.90 -63.10
CA GLN A 568 2.68 21.64 -62.00
C GLN A 568 2.13 20.57 -61.07
N GLU A 569 2.98 20.00 -60.20
CA GLU A 569 2.58 18.94 -59.26
C GLU A 569 1.31 19.30 -58.46
N TRP A 570 1.20 20.54 -57.99
CA TRP A 570 0.07 21.01 -57.19
C TRP A 570 -1.19 21.35 -58.00
N GLU A 571 -1.10 21.37 -59.34
CA GLU A 571 -2.21 21.71 -60.25
C GLU A 571 -2.93 20.46 -60.80
N ILE A 572 -2.37 19.27 -60.63
CA ILE A 572 -2.99 18.02 -61.11
C ILE A 572 -4.30 17.76 -60.36
N PRO A 573 -5.44 17.61 -61.07
CA PRO A 573 -6.74 17.34 -60.45
C PRO A 573 -6.74 16.08 -59.58
N ARG A 574 -7.58 16.04 -58.54
CA ARG A 574 -7.72 14.88 -57.64
C ARG A 574 -8.53 13.74 -58.25
N GLU A 575 -9.47 14.09 -59.12
CA GLU A 575 -10.32 13.15 -59.85
C GLU A 575 -9.98 13.27 -61.33
N ALA A 576 -9.93 12.15 -62.04
CA ALA A 576 -9.78 12.17 -63.48
C ALA A 576 -11.03 12.82 -64.10
N GLY A 577 -10.84 13.59 -65.18
CA GLY A 577 -11.97 14.16 -65.92
C GLY A 577 -12.85 13.05 -66.50
N ALA A 578 -14.16 13.27 -66.51
CA ALA A 578 -15.13 12.29 -67.01
C ALA A 578 -14.88 11.89 -68.47
N ASP A 579 -14.29 12.79 -69.25
CA ASP A 579 -14.04 12.63 -70.69
C ASP A 579 -12.59 12.22 -71.01
N TRP A 580 -11.79 11.84 -70.01
CA TRP A 580 -10.38 11.49 -70.24
C TRP A 580 -10.24 10.10 -70.88
N PRO A 581 -9.31 9.92 -71.83
CA PRO A 581 -8.99 8.60 -72.38
C PRO A 581 -8.56 7.63 -71.27
N GLU A 582 -8.90 6.35 -71.41
CA GLU A 582 -8.62 5.31 -70.39
C GLU A 582 -7.13 5.23 -70.02
N GLU A 583 -6.24 5.40 -71.00
CA GLU A 583 -4.79 5.45 -70.77
C GLU A 583 -4.37 6.67 -69.92
N THR A 584 -5.04 7.82 -70.10
CA THR A 584 -4.80 9.03 -69.31
C THR A 584 -5.32 8.88 -67.88
N VAL A 585 -6.47 8.22 -67.70
CA VAL A 585 -7.01 7.87 -66.38
C VAL A 585 -6.05 6.94 -65.63
N ARG A 586 -5.48 5.94 -66.31
CA ARG A 586 -4.48 5.03 -65.72
C ARG A 586 -3.22 5.79 -65.29
N LEU A 587 -2.67 6.65 -66.15
CA LEU A 587 -1.50 7.47 -65.82
C LEU A 587 -1.75 8.40 -64.62
N HIS A 588 -2.94 8.99 -64.55
CA HIS A 588 -3.36 9.82 -63.42
C HIS A 588 -3.46 9.02 -62.11
N ALA A 589 -4.06 7.84 -62.14
CA ALA A 589 -4.17 6.96 -60.99
C ALA A 589 -2.80 6.49 -60.49
N GLU A 590 -1.91 6.11 -61.40
CA GLU A 590 -0.54 5.70 -61.07
C GLU A 590 0.27 6.86 -60.46
N TRP A 591 0.14 8.05 -61.03
CA TRP A 591 0.76 9.26 -60.48
C TRP A 591 0.31 9.53 -59.04
N TRP A 592 -1.00 9.49 -58.77
CA TRP A 592 -1.54 9.69 -57.43
C TRP A 592 -1.14 8.57 -56.46
N GLN A 593 -1.10 7.32 -56.92
CA GLN A 593 -0.64 6.20 -56.11
C GLN A 593 0.81 6.41 -55.64
N GLN A 594 1.71 6.82 -56.54
CA GLN A 594 3.10 7.12 -56.20
C GLN A 594 3.20 8.35 -55.28
N ARG A 595 2.39 9.39 -55.53
CA ARG A 595 2.37 10.61 -54.71
C ARG A 595 1.89 10.35 -53.27
N ILE A 596 0.90 9.48 -53.10
CA ILE A 596 0.38 9.04 -51.80
C ILE A 596 1.40 8.14 -51.11
N ALA A 597 2.04 7.22 -51.85
CA ALA A 597 3.11 6.38 -51.31
C ALA A 597 4.28 7.22 -50.78
N ARG A 598 4.76 8.21 -51.55
CA ARG A 598 5.76 9.19 -51.11
C ARG A 598 5.36 9.85 -49.79
N GLN A 599 4.12 10.34 -49.71
CA GLN A 599 3.64 11.03 -48.51
C GLN A 599 3.61 10.11 -47.29
N ARG A 600 3.18 8.85 -47.46
CA ARG A 600 3.16 7.84 -46.39
C ARG A 600 4.56 7.52 -45.90
N GLU A 601 5.54 7.41 -46.79
CA GLU A 601 6.92 7.14 -46.43
C GLU A 601 7.56 8.34 -45.69
N ILE A 602 7.31 9.56 -46.16
CA ILE A 602 7.75 10.78 -45.45
C ILE A 602 7.11 10.87 -44.05
N ASP A 603 5.79 10.66 -43.94
CA ASP A 603 5.11 10.67 -42.64
C ASP A 603 5.63 9.56 -41.70
N ALA A 604 5.97 8.38 -42.23
CA ALA A 604 6.59 7.31 -41.47
C ALA A 604 8.01 7.65 -41.00
N SER A 605 8.84 8.28 -41.84
CA SER A 605 10.17 8.78 -41.45
C SER A 605 10.08 9.87 -40.37
N ILE A 606 9.12 10.81 -40.50
CA ILE A 606 8.87 11.84 -39.50
C ILE A 606 8.49 11.21 -38.16
N ALA A 607 7.59 10.22 -38.14
CA ALA A 607 7.19 9.55 -36.92
C ALA A 607 8.34 8.76 -36.27
N ALA A 608 9.20 8.13 -37.08
CA ALA A 608 10.34 7.34 -36.60
C ALA A 608 11.47 8.20 -36.01
N LYS A 609 11.68 9.41 -36.55
CA LYS A 609 12.75 10.34 -36.12
C LYS A 609 12.29 11.44 -35.16
N ALA A 610 11.00 11.48 -34.84
CA ALA A 610 10.50 12.41 -33.83
C ALA A 610 11.01 12.02 -32.44
N ASP A 611 11.21 13.03 -31.59
CA ASP A 611 11.48 12.80 -30.18
C ASP A 611 10.33 11.99 -29.57
N THR A 612 10.63 10.93 -28.84
CA THR A 612 9.61 10.08 -28.23
C THR A 612 9.52 10.30 -26.73
N GLU A 613 8.30 10.35 -26.22
CA GLU A 613 8.02 10.42 -24.79
C GLU A 613 7.64 9.02 -24.27
N TYR A 614 8.12 8.68 -23.08
CA TYR A 614 7.83 7.41 -22.42
C TYR A 614 6.52 7.51 -21.62
N LEU A 615 5.65 6.53 -21.81
CA LEU A 615 4.44 6.38 -21.00
C LEU A 615 4.72 5.41 -19.86
N TYR A 616 5.18 5.94 -18.72
CA TYR A 616 5.57 5.15 -17.55
C TYR A 616 4.41 4.38 -16.90
N ASP A 617 3.19 4.84 -17.13
CA ASP A 617 1.90 4.22 -16.78
C ASP A 617 1.47 3.13 -17.79
N GLN A 618 2.19 2.96 -18.91
CA GLN A 618 1.84 1.98 -19.95
C GLN A 618 3.01 1.07 -20.35
N PRO A 619 3.54 0.25 -19.42
CA PRO A 619 4.44 -0.85 -19.76
C PRO A 619 3.72 -1.92 -20.60
N TYR A 620 4.50 -2.65 -21.41
CA TYR A 620 3.98 -3.81 -22.13
C TYR A 620 3.76 -4.98 -21.15
N VAL A 621 2.58 -5.58 -21.25
CA VAL A 621 2.13 -6.68 -20.38
C VAL A 621 2.37 -8.02 -21.07
N ASP A 622 2.95 -8.98 -20.35
CA ASP A 622 2.94 -10.39 -20.73
C ASP A 622 1.60 -11.02 -20.30
N LYS A 623 0.87 -11.58 -21.27
CA LYS A 623 -0.44 -12.18 -21.04
C LYS A 623 -0.36 -13.66 -20.64
N ASP A 624 0.81 -14.29 -20.79
CA ASP A 624 1.04 -15.69 -20.45
C ASP A 624 1.39 -15.89 -18.96
N ARG A 625 1.61 -14.79 -18.23
CA ARG A 625 1.99 -14.80 -16.81
C ARG A 625 0.99 -14.03 -15.96
N VAL A 626 0.71 -14.56 -14.78
CA VAL A 626 -0.09 -13.91 -13.74
C VAL A 626 0.84 -13.57 -12.59
N ARG A 627 0.79 -12.32 -12.13
CA ARG A 627 1.63 -11.89 -11.02
C ARG A 627 0.84 -11.81 -9.72
N VAL A 628 1.40 -12.35 -8.65
CA VAL A 628 0.97 -12.14 -7.26
C VAL A 628 1.99 -11.27 -6.53
N ALA A 629 1.64 -10.76 -5.35
CA ALA A 629 2.58 -9.99 -4.55
C ALA A 629 3.85 -10.79 -4.21
N GLY A 630 4.98 -10.09 -4.14
CA GLY A 630 6.24 -10.63 -3.59
C GLY A 630 6.13 -10.97 -2.09
N PRO A 631 7.17 -11.59 -1.51
CA PRO A 631 7.19 -11.91 -0.09
C PRO A 631 7.19 -10.65 0.77
N PHE A 632 6.42 -10.69 1.86
CA PHE A 632 6.32 -9.59 2.81
C PHE A 632 6.14 -10.08 4.25
N THR A 633 6.49 -9.23 5.21
CA THR A 633 6.40 -9.49 6.65
C THR A 633 5.36 -8.60 7.32
N VAL A 634 4.73 -9.13 8.37
CA VAL A 634 3.96 -8.34 9.34
C VAL A 634 4.79 -8.20 10.60
N GLU A 635 4.94 -6.97 11.10
CA GLU A 635 5.86 -6.63 12.17
C GLU A 635 5.19 -5.73 13.21
N SER A 636 5.81 -5.60 14.38
CA SER A 636 5.28 -4.84 15.52
C SER A 636 6.40 -4.21 16.35
N LEU A 637 6.14 -3.07 17.00
CA LEU A 637 7.06 -2.47 18.00
C LEU A 637 7.18 -3.32 19.28
N SER A 638 6.23 -4.22 19.52
CA SER A 638 6.19 -5.07 20.71
C SER A 638 6.24 -6.54 20.33
N PRO A 639 7.09 -7.34 21.01
CA PRO A 639 7.28 -8.76 20.69
C PRO A 639 6.06 -9.59 21.06
N HIS A 640 5.43 -9.26 22.19
CA HIS A 640 4.08 -9.66 22.56
C HIS A 640 3.17 -8.45 22.37
N ARG A 641 2.08 -8.59 21.62
CA ARG A 641 1.19 -7.46 21.27
C ARG A 641 0.80 -6.65 22.54
N VAL A 642 1.10 -5.35 22.47
CA VAL A 642 0.89 -4.21 23.39
C VAL A 642 2.00 -3.94 24.43
N PRO A 643 2.72 -2.81 24.31
CA PRO A 643 3.20 -2.00 25.41
C PRO A 643 2.23 -0.84 25.66
N ALA A 644 1.71 -0.70 26.88
CA ALA A 644 1.20 0.58 27.33
C ALA A 644 2.38 1.36 27.93
N VAL A 645 2.59 2.60 27.49
CA VAL A 645 3.61 3.50 28.04
C VAL A 645 2.92 4.46 29.01
N ASP A 646 3.47 4.59 30.20
CA ASP A 646 3.04 5.53 31.25
C ASP A 646 3.09 7.00 30.76
N THR A 647 2.51 7.90 31.55
CA THR A 647 2.43 9.34 31.37
C THR A 647 3.78 10.06 31.29
N ASP A 648 4.87 9.45 31.76
CA ASP A 648 6.23 10.02 31.75
C ASP A 648 7.26 9.26 30.88
N ASP A 649 6.81 8.43 29.91
CA ASP A 649 7.68 7.80 28.88
C ASP A 649 8.93 7.04 29.43
N SER A 650 8.81 6.34 30.56
CA SER A 650 9.94 5.62 31.16
C SER A 650 9.78 4.07 31.12
N LEU A 651 10.76 3.37 30.53
CA LEU A 651 10.78 1.92 30.24
C LEU A 651 11.63 1.09 31.24
N PHE A 652 11.85 1.60 32.46
CA PHE A 652 12.87 1.06 33.37
C PHE A 652 12.47 -0.20 34.16
N ASP A 653 11.22 -0.63 34.11
CA ASP A 653 10.66 -1.59 35.09
C ASP A 653 10.97 -3.08 34.77
N GLU A 654 11.40 -3.40 33.53
CA GLU A 654 11.66 -4.79 33.08
C GLU A 654 13.07 -5.29 33.41
N ILE A 655 14.05 -4.39 33.58
CA ILE A 655 15.47 -4.76 33.73
C ILE A 655 15.78 -5.27 35.16
N GLU A 656 15.13 -4.72 36.18
CA GLU A 656 15.34 -5.15 37.58
C GLU A 656 14.71 -6.50 37.92
N ALA A 657 13.70 -6.90 37.14
CA ALA A 657 13.05 -8.20 37.23
C ALA A 657 13.98 -9.31 36.70
N ALA A 658 14.65 -9.07 35.57
CA ALA A 658 15.56 -10.03 34.94
C ALA A 658 16.81 -10.35 35.79
N GLU A 659 17.30 -9.40 36.59
CA GLU A 659 18.48 -9.61 37.44
C GLU A 659 18.16 -10.14 38.85
N GLY A 660 16.88 -10.33 39.19
CA GLY A 660 16.49 -10.73 40.54
C GLY A 660 16.93 -9.73 41.61
N ARG A 661 17.06 -8.44 41.25
CA ARG A 661 17.58 -7.35 42.12
C ARG A 661 16.55 -6.30 42.51
N ARG A 662 15.30 -6.41 42.06
CA ARG A 662 14.21 -5.50 42.44
C ARG A 662 14.22 -5.21 43.94
N GLN A 663 14.62 -3.99 44.30
CA GLN A 663 14.46 -3.44 45.65
C GLN A 663 13.23 -2.54 45.67
N LYS A 664 12.66 -2.38 46.87
CA LYS A 664 11.40 -1.67 47.08
C LYS A 664 11.66 -0.17 47.24
N GLU A 665 11.66 0.60 46.15
CA GLU A 665 11.58 2.09 46.18
C GLU A 665 10.75 2.58 44.97
N GLY A 666 9.82 3.54 45.01
CA GLY A 666 9.19 4.30 46.10
C GLY A 666 7.67 4.06 46.16
N SER A 667 7.12 4.18 47.37
CA SER A 667 5.85 3.58 47.82
C SER A 667 4.57 4.38 47.53
N GLY A 668 4.48 5.10 46.41
CA GLY A 668 3.31 5.91 46.05
C GLY A 668 2.35 5.19 45.10
N GLU A 669 2.67 5.21 43.80
CA GLU A 669 1.71 4.92 42.72
C GLU A 669 1.47 3.42 42.49
N ARG A 670 2.50 2.57 42.62
CA ARG A 670 2.35 1.11 42.49
C ARG A 670 1.55 0.49 43.64
N ALA A 671 1.58 1.13 44.81
CA ALA A 671 0.75 0.75 45.95
C ALA A 671 -0.73 1.10 45.70
N ASP A 672 -1.00 2.20 45.01
CA ASP A 672 -2.35 2.64 44.65
C ASP A 672 -2.98 1.75 43.58
N PHE A 673 -2.26 1.35 42.53
CA PHE A 673 -2.79 0.42 41.51
C PHE A 673 -3.04 -0.98 42.09
N ALA A 674 -2.08 -1.56 42.80
CA ALA A 674 -2.27 -2.87 43.43
C ALA A 674 -3.41 -2.83 44.46
N ALA A 675 -3.54 -1.75 45.24
CA ALA A 675 -4.67 -1.57 46.15
C ALA A 675 -6.01 -1.48 45.39
N MET A 676 -6.07 -0.73 44.29
CA MET A 676 -7.25 -0.62 43.44
C MET A 676 -7.64 -1.98 42.82
N VAL A 677 -6.67 -2.74 42.33
CA VAL A 677 -6.87 -4.09 41.80
C VAL A 677 -7.41 -5.02 42.89
N LEU A 678 -6.81 -5.02 44.09
CA LEU A 678 -7.23 -5.87 45.21
C LEU A 678 -8.63 -5.50 45.72
N GLU A 679 -8.97 -4.20 45.79
CA GLU A 679 -10.30 -3.73 46.19
C GLU A 679 -11.37 -4.19 45.18
N ASN A 680 -11.10 -4.05 43.89
CA ASN A 680 -12.01 -4.50 42.85
C ASN A 680 -12.08 -6.04 42.80
N LEU A 681 -10.97 -6.75 43.00
CA LEU A 681 -10.92 -8.21 43.05
C LEU A 681 -11.77 -8.75 44.21
N GLN A 682 -11.75 -8.07 45.37
CA GLN A 682 -12.59 -8.39 46.51
C GLN A 682 -14.08 -8.17 46.22
N ARG A 683 -14.43 -7.11 45.46
CA ARG A 683 -15.82 -6.78 45.09
C ARG A 683 -16.37 -7.67 43.99
N SER A 684 -15.62 -7.89 42.90
CA SER A 684 -16.11 -8.55 41.70
C SER A 684 -15.78 -10.04 41.63
N GLY A 685 -14.80 -10.55 42.37
CA GLY A 685 -14.31 -11.93 42.25
C GLY A 685 -13.68 -12.23 40.89
N VAL A 686 -13.35 -13.51 40.64
CA VAL A 686 -12.78 -14.00 39.37
C VAL A 686 -13.74 -14.99 38.73
N GLN A 687 -14.12 -14.75 37.47
CA GLN A 687 -15.00 -15.64 36.71
C GLN A 687 -14.21 -16.69 35.92
N GLN A 688 -14.61 -17.96 36.00
CA GLN A 688 -13.96 -19.07 35.29
C GLN A 688 -14.55 -19.27 33.87
N PRO A 689 -13.79 -19.90 32.94
CA PRO A 689 -14.18 -20.05 31.52
C PRO A 689 -15.48 -20.83 31.31
N HIS A 690 -15.77 -21.83 32.14
CA HIS A 690 -17.06 -22.50 32.13
C HIS A 690 -18.06 -21.65 32.93
N LYS A 691 -19.04 -21.08 32.22
CA LYS A 691 -20.05 -20.09 32.66
C LYS A 691 -20.82 -20.39 33.97
N ALA A 692 -20.58 -21.51 34.64
CA ALA A 692 -21.24 -21.90 35.88
C ALA A 692 -20.52 -21.44 37.16
N ASP A 693 -19.21 -21.17 37.16
CA ASP A 693 -18.44 -21.02 38.41
C ASP A 693 -17.73 -19.67 38.59
N LYS A 694 -17.98 -19.03 39.74
CA LYS A 694 -17.33 -17.79 40.16
C LYS A 694 -16.53 -18.02 41.43
N LEU A 695 -15.28 -17.55 41.43
CA LEU A 695 -14.44 -17.51 42.63
C LEU A 695 -14.72 -16.23 43.40
N VAL A 696 -15.22 -16.37 44.63
CA VAL A 696 -15.53 -15.28 45.54
C VAL A 696 -14.54 -15.28 46.69
N PHE A 697 -14.02 -14.11 47.04
CA PHE A 697 -13.10 -13.93 48.16
C PHE A 697 -13.87 -13.64 49.44
N ASP A 698 -13.60 -14.41 50.51
CA ASP A 698 -14.12 -14.12 51.85
C ASP A 698 -13.42 -12.92 52.50
N GLY A 699 -12.21 -12.63 52.04
CA GLY A 699 -11.39 -11.49 52.45
C GLY A 699 -10.02 -11.54 51.78
N ILE A 700 -9.46 -10.37 51.53
CA ILE A 700 -8.12 -10.19 50.97
C ILE A 700 -7.27 -9.40 51.99
N THR A 701 -6.08 -9.90 52.29
CA THR A 701 -5.13 -9.26 53.20
C THR A 701 -3.76 -9.17 52.54
N LEU A 702 -3.04 -8.07 52.76
CA LEU A 702 -1.70 -7.89 52.19
C LEU A 702 -0.75 -8.99 52.68
N TRP A 703 0.06 -9.49 51.77
CA TRP A 703 1.07 -10.51 52.05
C TRP A 703 2.46 -9.89 51.86
N PRO A 704 3.40 -10.07 52.80
CA PRO A 704 4.76 -9.51 52.68
C PRO A 704 5.62 -10.37 51.73
N GLY A 705 5.13 -10.60 50.52
CA GLY A 705 5.80 -11.35 49.46
C GLY A 705 6.69 -10.49 48.58
N ARG A 706 7.57 -11.13 47.81
CA ARG A 706 8.40 -10.48 46.81
C ARG A 706 7.64 -10.32 45.49
N TRP A 707 6.85 -11.33 45.13
CA TRP A 707 5.97 -11.34 43.97
C TRP A 707 4.50 -11.36 44.39
N ILE A 708 4.15 -12.05 45.47
CA ILE A 708 2.77 -12.11 45.96
C ILE A 708 2.45 -10.86 46.76
N VAL A 709 1.41 -10.12 46.34
CA VAL A 709 1.02 -8.85 46.96
C VAL A 709 -0.04 -9.04 48.05
N ALA A 710 -0.85 -10.08 47.94
CA ALA A 710 -1.91 -10.36 48.90
C ALA A 710 -2.22 -11.85 48.98
N GLN A 711 -2.83 -12.25 50.09
CA GLN A 711 -3.47 -13.54 50.25
C GLN A 711 -4.98 -13.35 50.43
N GLY A 712 -5.74 -14.30 49.89
CA GLY A 712 -7.17 -14.37 50.08
C GLY A 712 -7.64 -15.79 50.35
N THR A 713 -8.82 -15.91 50.93
CA THR A 713 -9.51 -17.18 51.06
C THR A 713 -10.61 -17.23 50.01
N VAL A 714 -10.59 -18.24 49.14
CA VAL A 714 -11.48 -18.32 47.98
C VAL A 714 -12.45 -19.49 48.12
N ARG A 715 -13.72 -19.23 47.76
CA ARG A 715 -14.77 -20.25 47.61
C ARG A 715 -15.30 -20.23 46.19
N GLN A 716 -15.61 -21.42 45.67
CA GLN A 716 -16.24 -21.59 44.36
C GLN A 716 -17.76 -21.58 44.57
N ARG A 717 -18.47 -20.65 43.91
CA ARG A 717 -19.93 -20.55 43.93
C ARG A 717 -20.46 -20.85 42.53
N SER A 718 -21.29 -21.88 42.42
CA SER A 718 -21.99 -22.23 41.18
C SER A 718 -23.24 -21.36 41.01
N LEU A 719 -23.42 -20.78 39.82
CA LEU A 719 -24.44 -19.78 39.49
C LEU A 719 -25.83 -20.39 39.15
N GLU A 720 -25.97 -21.70 39.04
CA GLU A 720 -27.22 -22.38 38.61
C GLU A 720 -28.39 -22.36 39.61
N LEU A 721 -28.21 -21.83 40.83
CA LEU A 721 -29.22 -21.89 41.90
C LEU A 721 -29.85 -20.54 42.29
N ALA A 722 -29.64 -19.47 41.53
CA ALA A 722 -30.04 -18.12 41.93
C ALA A 722 -31.36 -17.59 41.29
N GLU A 723 -32.08 -18.39 40.49
CA GLU A 723 -33.36 -17.98 39.86
C GLU A 723 -34.57 -18.79 40.36
N ALA A 724 -34.77 -18.89 41.68
CA ALA A 724 -36.04 -19.33 42.25
C ALA A 724 -36.37 -18.51 43.51
N GLU A 725 -37.38 -17.64 43.42
CA GLU A 725 -38.02 -17.00 44.57
C GLU A 725 -39.03 -17.95 45.24
N ASP A 726 -39.12 -17.83 46.57
CA ASP A 726 -40.05 -18.48 47.53
C ASP A 726 -39.93 -20.00 47.71
N ASP A 727 -39.39 -20.44 48.86
CA ASP A 727 -40.19 -20.72 50.06
C ASP A 727 -39.26 -21.22 51.18
N SER A 728 -39.73 -21.09 52.41
CA SER A 728 -39.11 -21.49 53.66
C SER A 728 -38.59 -22.95 53.71
N THR A 729 -37.49 -23.12 54.47
CA THR A 729 -36.87 -24.36 54.98
C THR A 729 -35.80 -25.09 54.14
N SER A 730 -34.55 -24.93 54.63
CA SER A 730 -33.38 -25.84 54.52
C SER A 730 -33.01 -26.42 53.14
N ALA A 731 -32.04 -25.78 52.50
CA ALA A 731 -30.96 -26.47 51.79
C ALA A 731 -29.70 -25.58 51.84
N LEU A 732 -28.71 -25.97 52.65
CA LEU A 732 -27.35 -25.46 52.47
C LEU A 732 -26.91 -25.88 51.06
N GLY A 733 -26.71 -24.90 50.17
CA GLY A 733 -25.94 -25.12 48.96
C GLY A 733 -24.58 -25.70 49.36
N ALA A 734 -24.14 -26.74 48.67
CA ALA A 734 -22.86 -27.38 48.94
C ALA A 734 -21.72 -26.38 48.66
N GLU A 735 -21.26 -25.70 49.70
CA GLU A 735 -20.09 -24.83 49.63
C GLU A 735 -18.85 -25.69 49.35
N GLY A 736 -18.15 -25.40 48.24
CA GLY A 736 -16.87 -26.04 47.93
C GLY A 736 -15.84 -25.78 49.03
N PRO A 737 -14.81 -26.64 49.16
CA PRO A 737 -13.78 -26.48 50.18
C PRO A 737 -13.08 -25.12 50.01
N SER A 738 -12.95 -24.41 51.12
CA SER A 738 -12.23 -23.14 51.21
C SER A 738 -10.74 -23.37 50.91
N ARG A 739 -10.18 -22.61 49.96
CA ARG A 739 -8.78 -22.72 49.52
C ARG A 739 -8.03 -21.42 49.77
N ARG A 740 -6.75 -21.51 50.13
CA ARG A 740 -5.88 -20.34 50.27
C ARG A 740 -5.36 -19.93 48.90
N ALA A 741 -5.68 -18.72 48.47
CA ALA A 741 -5.20 -18.13 47.23
C ALA A 741 -4.12 -17.08 47.50
N ALA A 742 -2.99 -17.21 46.83
CA ALA A 742 -2.03 -16.13 46.63
C ALA A 742 -2.51 -15.23 45.49
N ILE A 743 -2.33 -13.93 45.61
CA ILE A 743 -2.65 -12.96 44.55
C ILE A 743 -1.34 -12.32 44.09
N PHE A 744 -1.06 -12.52 42.81
CA PHE A 744 -0.01 -11.81 42.08
C PHE A 744 -0.68 -10.75 41.23
N VAL A 745 -0.25 -9.50 41.34
CA VAL A 745 -0.71 -8.42 40.46
C VAL A 745 0.44 -8.11 39.52
N GLY A 746 0.21 -8.34 38.23
CA GLY A 746 1.14 -8.00 37.17
C GLY A 746 1.34 -6.49 37.04
N PRO A 747 2.27 -6.06 36.18
CA PRO A 747 2.48 -4.63 35.93
C PRO A 747 1.18 -3.97 35.43
N GLU A 748 0.93 -2.75 35.89
CA GLU A 748 -0.21 -1.91 35.45
C GLU A 748 -0.18 -1.70 33.94
N TYR A 749 1.01 -1.53 33.38
CA TYR A 749 1.25 -1.30 31.96
C TYR A 749 2.31 -2.29 31.44
N GLY A 750 1.95 -3.58 31.35
CA GLY A 750 2.85 -4.62 30.84
C GLY A 750 2.22 -6.01 30.74
N THR A 751 3.01 -6.98 30.29
CA THR A 751 2.60 -8.38 30.14
C THR A 751 3.26 -9.24 31.21
N VAL A 752 2.54 -10.18 31.80
CA VAL A 752 3.14 -11.17 32.71
C VAL A 752 3.85 -12.23 31.90
N SER A 753 5.16 -12.38 32.14
CA SER A 753 5.96 -13.37 31.44
C SER A 753 5.98 -14.75 32.13
N ARG A 754 6.36 -15.81 31.41
CA ARG A 754 6.50 -17.15 32.02
C ARG A 754 7.48 -17.16 33.20
N PRO A 755 8.65 -16.50 33.15
CA PRO A 755 9.53 -16.36 34.31
C PRO A 755 8.86 -15.68 35.50
N ASP A 756 8.10 -14.59 35.30
CA ASP A 756 7.41 -13.87 36.38
C ASP A 756 6.37 -14.76 37.06
N LEU A 757 5.57 -15.46 36.25
CA LEU A 757 4.54 -16.36 36.74
C LEU A 757 5.16 -17.57 37.46
N THR A 758 6.29 -18.07 36.97
CA THR A 758 7.05 -19.16 37.61
C THR A 758 7.65 -18.72 38.95
N ALA A 759 8.19 -17.50 39.03
CA ALA A 759 8.73 -16.93 40.27
C ALA A 759 7.62 -16.71 41.32
N ALA A 760 6.48 -16.15 40.90
CA ALA A 760 5.32 -15.97 41.75
C ALA A 760 4.72 -17.31 42.22
N ALA A 761 4.63 -18.29 41.33
CA ALA A 761 4.13 -19.63 41.65
C ALA A 761 5.07 -20.39 42.59
N ARG A 762 6.39 -20.25 42.43
CA ARG A 762 7.35 -20.82 43.38
C ARG A 762 7.20 -20.22 44.77
N GLU A 763 7.09 -18.90 44.87
CA GLU A 763 6.85 -18.21 46.13
C GLU A 763 5.52 -18.65 46.78
N ALA A 764 4.48 -18.85 45.97
CA ALA A 764 3.16 -19.29 46.46
C ALA A 764 3.20 -20.73 46.97
N ALA A 765 3.90 -21.62 46.25
CA ALA A 765 4.08 -23.01 46.66
C ALA A 765 4.92 -23.13 47.94
N GLU A 766 6.00 -22.35 48.06
CA GLU A 766 6.85 -22.32 49.26
C GLU A 766 6.08 -21.78 50.49
N ALA A 767 5.13 -20.86 50.29
CA ALA A 767 4.26 -20.31 51.34
C ALA A 767 3.00 -21.16 51.64
N GLY A 768 2.82 -22.30 50.96
CA GLY A 768 1.73 -23.25 51.20
C GLY A 768 0.35 -22.73 50.79
N PHE A 769 0.26 -22.01 49.67
CA PHE A 769 -1.01 -21.66 49.02
C PHE A 769 -1.50 -22.80 48.13
N ASP A 770 -2.83 -22.92 47.99
CA ASP A 770 -3.48 -23.94 47.14
C ASP A 770 -3.68 -23.43 45.71
N ILE A 771 -3.87 -22.11 45.56
CA ILE A 771 -4.12 -21.41 44.30
C ILE A 771 -3.24 -20.17 44.20
N LEU A 772 -2.72 -19.88 43.01
CA LEU A 772 -2.17 -18.57 42.64
C LEU A 772 -3.12 -17.91 41.64
N ILE A 773 -3.59 -16.70 41.95
CA ILE A 773 -4.38 -15.86 41.04
C ILE A 773 -3.45 -14.77 40.54
N ALA A 774 -3.02 -14.88 39.29
CA ALA A 774 -2.24 -13.88 38.60
C ALA A 774 -3.19 -12.91 37.90
N ALA A 775 -3.25 -11.65 38.34
CA ALA A 775 -4.10 -10.61 37.77
C ALA A 775 -3.25 -9.66 36.91
N ALA A 776 -3.48 -9.60 35.61
CA ALA A 776 -2.73 -8.71 34.71
C ALA A 776 -3.56 -8.27 33.51
N PHE A 777 -3.20 -7.18 32.85
CA PHE A 777 -3.88 -6.78 31.60
C PHE A 777 -3.54 -7.73 30.43
N ASN A 778 -2.35 -8.33 30.40
CA ASN A 778 -1.89 -9.26 29.37
C ASN A 778 -0.98 -10.38 29.96
N PHE A 779 -0.95 -11.54 29.29
CA PHE A 779 -0.03 -12.66 29.56
C PHE A 779 0.73 -13.02 28.27
N ASP A 780 2.00 -13.42 28.40
CA ASP A 780 2.77 -13.92 27.26
C ASP A 780 2.30 -15.34 26.87
N ALA A 781 2.61 -15.81 25.65
CA ALA A 781 2.11 -17.10 25.15
C ALA A 781 2.58 -18.29 26.00
N HIS A 782 3.80 -18.24 26.54
CA HIS A 782 4.38 -19.30 27.37
C HIS A 782 3.83 -19.28 28.81
N ALA A 783 3.46 -18.11 29.31
CA ALA A 783 2.82 -17.86 30.59
C ALA A 783 1.40 -18.43 30.54
N GLY A 784 0.68 -18.19 29.44
CA GLY A 784 -0.66 -18.73 29.15
C GLY A 784 -0.80 -20.23 29.42
N GLU A 785 0.24 -21.01 29.12
CA GLU A 785 0.26 -22.47 29.31
C GLU A 785 0.48 -22.93 30.78
N MET A 786 0.66 -22.01 31.72
CA MET A 786 0.92 -22.34 33.13
C MET A 786 -0.37 -22.45 33.95
N ASP A 787 -0.95 -23.66 33.97
CA ASP A 787 -2.16 -23.93 34.77
C ASP A 787 -1.87 -24.54 36.14
N ARG A 788 -0.69 -25.17 36.31
CA ARG A 788 -0.28 -25.84 37.55
C ARG A 788 1.22 -25.79 37.77
N MET A 789 1.62 -25.73 39.03
CA MET A 789 3.00 -25.92 39.48
C MET A 789 3.02 -26.88 40.67
N GLY A 790 3.28 -28.17 40.41
CA GLY A 790 3.16 -29.20 41.44
C GLY A 790 1.71 -29.32 41.93
N ALA A 791 1.47 -29.08 43.21
CA ALA A 791 0.13 -29.09 43.82
C ALA A 791 -0.60 -27.72 43.73
N LEU A 792 0.12 -26.65 43.37
CA LEU A 792 -0.43 -25.30 43.25
C LEU A 792 -1.17 -25.15 41.90
N THR A 793 -2.42 -24.68 41.94
CA THR A 793 -3.18 -24.32 40.72
C THR A 793 -2.92 -22.85 40.38
N VAL A 794 -2.59 -22.54 39.13
CA VAL A 794 -2.36 -21.17 38.66
C VAL A 794 -3.56 -20.73 37.83
N LEU A 795 -4.13 -19.58 38.18
CA LEU A 795 -5.28 -18.98 37.51
C LEU A 795 -4.90 -17.60 37.00
N GLN A 796 -5.02 -17.40 35.69
CA GLN A 796 -4.65 -16.16 35.02
C GLN A 796 -5.91 -15.31 34.82
N ALA A 797 -6.06 -14.26 35.61
CA ALA A 797 -7.17 -13.33 35.56
C ALA A 797 -6.76 -12.09 34.77
N ARG A 798 -7.40 -11.85 33.62
CA ARG A 798 -7.19 -10.64 32.84
C ARG A 798 -7.96 -9.47 33.44
N ILE A 799 -7.28 -8.34 33.65
CA ILE A 799 -7.88 -7.10 34.16
C ILE A 799 -8.58 -6.36 33.01
N ASN A 800 -9.81 -5.90 33.26
CA ASN A 800 -10.56 -5.09 32.29
C ASN A 800 -9.93 -3.68 32.14
N PRO A 801 -9.61 -3.20 30.92
CA PRO A 801 -9.15 -1.84 30.65
C PRO A 801 -10.04 -0.72 31.23
N ASP A 802 -11.33 -0.98 31.43
CA ASP A 802 -12.28 -0.05 32.04
C ASP A 802 -11.89 0.34 33.49
N LEU A 803 -11.01 -0.42 34.13
CA LEU A 803 -10.45 -0.10 35.46
C LEU A 803 -9.72 1.25 35.47
N HIS A 804 -9.26 1.75 34.31
CA HIS A 804 -8.63 3.06 34.17
C HIS A 804 -9.63 4.22 33.95
N MET A 805 -10.93 3.95 33.85
CA MET A 805 -11.98 4.96 33.65
C MET A 805 -12.88 5.09 34.90
N PRO A 806 -12.62 6.07 35.79
CA PRO A 806 -13.33 6.19 37.07
C PRO A 806 -14.84 6.44 36.95
N ASP A 807 -15.33 6.94 35.81
CA ASP A 807 -16.77 7.18 35.59
C ASP A 807 -17.52 5.93 35.08
N LEU A 808 -16.83 4.95 34.47
CA LEU A 808 -17.45 3.70 34.00
C LEU A 808 -17.47 2.62 35.08
N ALA A 809 -16.47 2.61 35.97
CA ALA A 809 -16.38 1.69 37.12
C ALA A 809 -17.60 1.79 38.06
N ASN A 810 -18.30 2.93 38.08
CA ASN A 810 -19.48 3.18 38.91
C ASN A 810 -20.82 2.69 38.30
N THR A 811 -20.82 2.13 37.09
CA THR A 811 -22.07 1.67 36.42
C THR A 811 -22.51 0.25 36.78
N GLY A 812 -21.82 -0.44 37.69
CA GLY A 812 -22.36 -1.60 38.40
C GLY A 812 -22.68 -2.86 37.59
N ALA A 813 -22.26 -2.97 36.32
CA ALA A 813 -22.73 -4.07 35.44
C ALA A 813 -21.64 -4.90 34.71
N GLY A 814 -20.34 -4.68 34.93
CA GLY A 814 -19.27 -5.45 34.28
C GLY A 814 -18.39 -6.21 35.27
N ASN A 815 -18.14 -7.51 35.04
CA ASN A 815 -17.10 -8.25 35.78
C ASN A 815 -15.72 -7.72 35.37
N LEU A 816 -14.94 -7.22 36.34
CA LEU A 816 -13.66 -6.53 36.10
C LEU A 816 -12.46 -7.48 35.89
N PHE A 817 -12.61 -8.76 36.22
CA PHE A 817 -11.57 -9.78 36.09
C PHE A 817 -12.13 -11.04 35.43
N THR A 818 -11.48 -11.50 34.37
CA THR A 818 -11.93 -12.68 33.61
C THR A 818 -10.77 -13.55 33.16
N VAL A 819 -10.91 -14.87 33.26
CA VAL A 819 -9.95 -15.84 32.72
C VAL A 819 -10.25 -16.03 31.23
N PHE A 820 -9.29 -15.81 30.32
CA PHE A 820 -9.52 -15.86 28.87
C PHE A 820 -9.10 -17.20 28.23
N GLY A 821 -9.86 -17.63 27.22
CA GLY A 821 -9.72 -18.88 26.47
C GLY A 821 -8.86 -18.78 25.20
N GLU A 822 -8.10 -19.84 24.96
CA GLU A 822 -7.40 -20.11 23.71
C GLU A 822 -8.40 -20.31 22.54
N PRO A 823 -8.00 -20.17 21.27
CA PRO A 823 -8.85 -20.63 20.17
C PRO A 823 -9.23 -22.09 20.40
N ASP A 824 -10.52 -22.40 20.25
CA ASP A 824 -11.01 -23.78 20.38
C ASP A 824 -10.66 -24.53 19.10
N ILE A 825 -9.72 -25.48 19.22
CA ILE A 825 -9.12 -26.17 18.09
C ILE A 825 -9.23 -27.67 18.28
N VAL A 826 -9.74 -28.35 17.25
CA VAL A 826 -9.78 -29.80 17.15
C VAL A 826 -8.78 -30.27 16.09
N VAL A 827 -7.92 -31.22 16.48
CA VAL A 827 -7.02 -31.92 15.57
C VAL A 827 -7.69 -33.21 15.10
N HIS A 828 -7.76 -33.40 13.79
CA HIS A 828 -8.30 -34.60 13.16
C HIS A 828 -7.17 -35.42 12.53
N ASP A 829 -7.16 -36.72 12.81
CA ASP A 829 -6.28 -37.69 12.14
C ASP A 829 -6.98 -38.19 10.86
N GLU A 830 -6.45 -37.84 9.70
CA GLU A 830 -7.04 -38.19 8.40
C GLU A 830 -6.58 -39.57 7.91
N GLY A 831 -5.66 -40.23 8.64
CA GLY A 831 -4.97 -41.43 8.18
C GLY A 831 -3.82 -41.14 7.23
N ASP A 832 -3.06 -42.17 6.86
CA ASP A 832 -1.90 -42.09 5.94
C ASP A 832 -0.82 -41.05 6.32
N GLY A 833 -0.70 -40.74 7.62
CA GLY A 833 0.25 -39.74 8.13
C GLY A 833 -0.15 -38.28 7.86
N GLN A 834 -1.41 -38.04 7.51
CA GLN A 834 -1.98 -36.70 7.34
C GLN A 834 -2.85 -36.30 8.52
N VAL A 835 -2.88 -35.00 8.81
CA VAL A 835 -3.70 -34.38 9.85
C VAL A 835 -4.42 -33.16 9.29
N SER A 836 -5.57 -32.83 9.87
CA SER A 836 -6.25 -31.55 9.63
C SER A 836 -6.63 -30.86 10.94
N ILE A 837 -6.79 -29.55 10.88
CA ILE A 837 -7.06 -28.70 12.04
C ILE A 837 -8.39 -27.99 11.81
N GLU A 838 -9.29 -28.03 12.77
CA GLU A 838 -10.57 -27.33 12.74
C GLU A 838 -10.65 -26.30 13.86
N VAL A 839 -10.97 -25.05 13.50
CA VAL A 839 -11.21 -23.97 14.45
C VAL A 839 -12.71 -23.88 14.71
N MET A 840 -13.12 -24.17 15.94
CA MET A 840 -14.53 -24.18 16.35
C MET A 840 -15.06 -22.77 16.64
N GLY A 841 -14.17 -21.88 17.11
CA GLY A 841 -14.52 -20.53 17.52
C GLY A 841 -13.39 -19.83 18.26
N VAL A 842 -13.64 -18.57 18.62
CA VAL A 842 -12.75 -17.77 19.47
C VAL A 842 -13.62 -17.01 20.47
N ASP A 843 -13.27 -17.09 21.75
CA ASP A 843 -13.92 -16.29 22.79
C ASP A 843 -13.74 -14.79 22.49
N MET A 844 -14.83 -14.04 22.48
CA MET A 844 -14.86 -12.61 22.16
C MET A 844 -15.37 -11.80 23.32
N TYR A 845 -14.84 -10.59 23.49
CA TYR A 845 -15.41 -9.62 24.42
C TYR A 845 -16.42 -8.71 23.71
N LYS A 846 -17.70 -8.79 24.09
CA LYS A 846 -18.80 -7.96 23.57
C LYS A 846 -19.48 -7.23 24.75
N ALA A 847 -19.54 -5.89 24.69
CA ALA A 847 -20.29 -5.04 25.62
C ALA A 847 -20.11 -5.30 27.14
N GLY A 848 -18.89 -5.66 27.60
CA GLY A 848 -18.65 -5.91 29.03
C GLY A 848 -18.64 -7.38 29.44
N GLN A 849 -18.89 -8.31 28.50
CA GLN A 849 -18.99 -9.75 28.75
C GLN A 849 -18.19 -10.54 27.71
N ILE A 850 -17.66 -11.72 28.10
CA ILE A 850 -17.08 -12.67 27.15
C ILE A 850 -18.20 -13.57 26.61
N GLU A 851 -18.39 -13.53 25.30
CA GLU A 851 -19.23 -14.44 24.55
C GLU A 851 -18.31 -15.40 23.78
N SER A 852 -18.52 -16.72 23.90
CA SER A 852 -17.86 -17.68 23.02
C SER A 852 -18.34 -17.42 21.60
N GLY A 853 -17.42 -17.01 20.74
CA GLY A 853 -17.71 -16.71 19.34
C GLY A 853 -17.75 -17.99 18.52
N ASP A 854 -18.64 -18.03 17.54
CA ASP A 854 -18.73 -19.11 16.57
C ASP A 854 -17.75 -18.89 15.41
N ALA A 855 -17.62 -19.89 14.53
CA ALA A 855 -16.85 -19.81 13.28
C ALA A 855 -17.10 -18.53 12.44
N ASP A 856 -18.31 -17.97 12.50
CA ASP A 856 -18.71 -16.77 11.74
C ASP A 856 -18.05 -15.47 12.26
N ASP A 857 -17.50 -15.47 13.47
CA ASP A 857 -16.80 -14.32 14.06
C ASP A 857 -15.31 -14.24 13.62
N ILE A 858 -14.83 -15.22 12.85
CA ILE A 858 -13.46 -15.32 12.36
C ILE A 858 -13.31 -14.56 11.03
N ALA A 859 -12.45 -13.54 11.02
CA ALA A 859 -12.12 -12.82 9.79
C ALA A 859 -11.16 -13.64 8.90
N VAL A 860 -10.08 -14.13 9.51
CA VAL A 860 -9.05 -14.92 8.83
C VAL A 860 -8.32 -15.78 9.86
N TRP A 861 -7.87 -16.96 9.44
CA TRP A 861 -6.97 -17.78 10.25
C TRP A 861 -5.86 -18.41 9.42
N PHE A 862 -4.72 -18.64 10.06
CA PHE A 862 -3.48 -19.09 9.47
C PHE A 862 -2.95 -20.34 10.19
N ILE A 863 -2.23 -21.17 9.44
CA ILE A 863 -1.53 -22.34 9.99
C ILE A 863 -0.08 -22.32 9.52
N ASP A 864 0.83 -22.48 10.47
CA ASP A 864 2.20 -22.90 10.21
C ASP A 864 2.31 -24.41 10.46
N THR A 865 2.27 -25.17 9.38
CA THR A 865 2.29 -26.64 9.40
C THR A 865 3.64 -27.23 9.78
N ALA A 866 4.71 -26.43 9.95
CA ALA A 866 6.02 -26.92 10.39
C ALA A 866 6.71 -25.92 11.33
N TYR A 867 5.99 -25.53 12.38
CA TYR A 867 6.44 -24.52 13.33
C TYR A 867 7.70 -24.96 14.09
N ASP A 868 8.69 -24.07 14.15
CA ASP A 868 10.04 -24.34 14.66
C ASP A 868 10.46 -23.49 15.88
N TYR A 869 9.59 -22.61 16.38
CA TYR A 869 9.88 -21.58 17.40
C TYR A 869 10.92 -20.53 16.98
N GLU A 870 11.26 -20.43 15.69
CA GLU A 870 12.10 -19.36 15.19
C GLU A 870 11.25 -18.30 14.48
N SER A 871 10.24 -18.71 13.72
CA SER A 871 9.32 -17.76 13.08
C SER A 871 7.99 -18.38 12.69
N PHE A 872 6.91 -17.61 12.79
CA PHE A 872 5.62 -18.00 12.23
C PHE A 872 5.56 -17.78 10.70
N PHE A 873 5.55 -18.87 9.93
CA PHE A 873 5.37 -18.83 8.48
C PHE A 873 3.94 -19.18 8.09
N VAL A 874 3.26 -18.29 7.36
CA VAL A 874 1.90 -18.54 6.88
C VAL A 874 1.95 -19.57 5.73
N ARG A 875 1.69 -20.84 6.06
CA ARG A 875 1.66 -21.95 5.09
C ARG A 875 0.26 -22.23 4.57
N HIS A 876 -0.76 -22.15 5.43
CA HIS A 876 -2.17 -22.14 5.02
C HIS A 876 -2.84 -20.83 5.48
N ALA A 877 -3.80 -20.34 4.68
CA ALA A 877 -4.60 -19.16 4.98
C ALA A 877 -6.06 -19.38 4.59
N TYR A 878 -6.98 -19.05 5.49
CA TYR A 878 -8.42 -19.30 5.35
C TYR A 878 -9.23 -18.07 5.72
N PHE A 879 -10.28 -17.78 4.95
CA PHE A 879 -11.13 -16.60 5.03
C PHE A 879 -12.60 -17.02 5.14
N PRO A 880 -13.06 -17.55 6.30
CA PRO A 880 -14.43 -18.02 6.48
C PRO A 880 -15.46 -16.88 6.48
N GLY A 881 -15.06 -15.64 6.79
CA GLY A 881 -15.92 -14.46 6.80
C GLY A 881 -16.41 -14.00 5.41
N ALA A 882 -17.31 -13.00 5.40
CA ALA A 882 -18.04 -12.57 4.21
C ALA A 882 -17.21 -11.97 3.05
N ASN A 883 -15.93 -11.62 3.27
CA ASN A 883 -15.07 -11.00 2.26
C ASN A 883 -14.12 -12.04 1.65
N ASP A 884 -14.27 -12.34 0.36
CA ASP A 884 -13.35 -13.21 -0.42
C ASP A 884 -12.21 -12.37 -1.04
N PRO A 885 -10.99 -12.39 -0.45
CA PRO A 885 -9.86 -11.61 -0.97
C PRO A 885 -9.32 -12.16 -2.30
N TYR A 886 -9.58 -13.42 -2.63
CA TYR A 886 -9.02 -14.10 -3.82
C TYR A 886 -9.92 -14.01 -5.04
N LYS A 887 -11.06 -13.32 -4.98
CA LYS A 887 -12.04 -13.19 -6.08
C LYS A 887 -11.41 -12.87 -7.45
N ALA A 888 -10.43 -11.95 -7.49
CA ALA A 888 -9.74 -11.56 -8.73
C ALA A 888 -8.84 -12.69 -9.28
N LEU A 889 -8.13 -13.40 -8.39
CA LEU A 889 -7.29 -14.54 -8.75
C LEU A 889 -8.13 -15.75 -9.17
N LYS A 890 -9.22 -16.05 -8.44
CA LYS A 890 -10.21 -17.09 -8.79
C LYS A 890 -10.76 -16.91 -10.20
N THR A 891 -11.11 -15.67 -10.58
CA THR A 891 -11.63 -15.35 -11.92
C THR A 891 -10.59 -15.62 -13.01
N THR A 892 -9.32 -15.33 -12.75
CA THR A 892 -8.23 -15.50 -13.72
C THR A 892 -7.82 -16.96 -13.86
N LEU A 893 -7.56 -17.61 -12.72
CA LEU A 893 -6.94 -18.92 -12.64
C LEU A 893 -8.00 -20.04 -12.65
N ARG A 894 -9.25 -19.73 -13.02
CA ARG A 894 -10.34 -20.71 -13.15
C ARG A 894 -10.02 -21.91 -14.05
N ALA A 895 -9.14 -21.73 -15.03
CA ALA A 895 -8.68 -22.81 -15.91
C ALA A 895 -7.52 -23.63 -15.31
N GLU A 896 -6.84 -23.12 -14.28
CA GLU A 896 -5.66 -23.73 -13.67
C GLU A 896 -5.94 -24.38 -12.31
N ILE A 897 -6.86 -23.80 -11.53
CA ILE A 897 -7.21 -24.20 -10.16
C ILE A 897 -8.71 -24.46 -10.10
N ASP A 898 -9.08 -25.61 -9.52
CA ASP A 898 -10.46 -26.06 -9.44
C ASP A 898 -11.32 -25.17 -8.52
N GLU A 899 -12.62 -25.12 -8.80
CA GLU A 899 -13.60 -24.36 -8.02
C GLU A 899 -13.72 -24.91 -6.59
N GLU A 900 -13.57 -26.23 -6.41
CA GLU A 900 -13.51 -26.88 -5.09
C GLU A 900 -12.29 -26.46 -4.27
N ALA A 901 -11.12 -26.32 -4.92
CA ALA A 901 -9.90 -25.85 -4.27
C ALA A 901 -10.08 -24.41 -3.78
N TRP A 902 -10.64 -23.51 -4.59
CA TRP A 902 -10.98 -22.16 -4.15
C TRP A 902 -12.01 -22.13 -3.02
N ALA A 903 -13.04 -22.99 -3.07
CA ALA A 903 -14.05 -23.08 -2.01
C ALA A 903 -13.47 -23.58 -0.68
N SER A 904 -12.34 -24.31 -0.71
CA SER A 904 -11.68 -24.78 0.51
C SER A 904 -11.07 -23.67 1.36
N LEU A 905 -10.79 -22.49 0.78
CA LEU A 905 -10.24 -21.35 1.51
C LEU A 905 -11.25 -20.68 2.44
N ASN A 906 -12.55 -20.93 2.28
CA ASN A 906 -13.61 -20.33 3.09
C ASN A 906 -14.13 -21.29 4.17
N ARG A 907 -13.29 -22.25 4.61
CA ARG A 907 -13.64 -23.27 5.60
C ARG A 907 -12.98 -22.98 6.95
N THR A 908 -13.58 -23.51 8.01
CA THR A 908 -13.03 -23.52 9.37
C THR A 908 -12.20 -24.76 9.68
N ARG A 909 -12.31 -25.80 8.82
CA ARG A 909 -11.43 -26.96 8.81
C ARG A 909 -10.39 -26.85 7.71
N SER A 910 -9.14 -27.09 8.08
CA SER A 910 -8.00 -27.04 7.19
C SER A 910 -8.07 -28.15 6.15
N ARG A 911 -7.30 -27.96 5.09
CA ARG A 911 -6.95 -29.04 4.17
C ARG A 911 -6.02 -30.00 4.90
N PRO A 912 -6.07 -31.32 4.62
CA PRO A 912 -5.12 -32.28 5.16
C PRO A 912 -3.68 -31.90 4.78
N PHE A 913 -2.76 -32.03 5.73
CA PHE A 913 -1.32 -31.85 5.50
C PHE A 913 -0.52 -32.96 6.20
N ALA A 914 0.68 -33.24 5.71
CA ALA A 914 1.54 -34.26 6.31
C ALA A 914 1.97 -33.84 7.71
N ARG A 915 2.04 -34.80 8.65
CA ARG A 915 2.54 -34.51 10.01
C ARG A 915 3.96 -33.92 9.94
N PRO A 916 4.21 -32.78 10.60
CA PRO A 916 5.51 -32.13 10.53
C PRO A 916 6.61 -32.98 11.15
N ALA A 917 7.82 -32.87 10.60
CA ALA A 917 9.02 -33.46 11.20
C ALA A 917 9.33 -32.86 12.59
N THR A 918 8.88 -31.63 12.86
CA THR A 918 8.99 -30.97 14.16
C THR A 918 7.98 -31.49 15.19
N GLY A 919 6.94 -32.23 14.76
CA GLY A 919 5.83 -32.69 15.59
C GLY A 919 4.90 -31.59 16.10
N ARG A 920 5.03 -30.36 15.57
CA ARG A 920 4.34 -29.17 16.08
C ARG A 920 3.76 -28.32 14.97
N VAL A 921 2.60 -27.73 15.25
CA VAL A 921 1.88 -26.82 14.35
C VAL A 921 1.45 -25.59 15.15
N ALA A 922 1.49 -24.42 14.53
CA ALA A 922 0.95 -23.21 15.13
C ALA A 922 -0.27 -22.72 14.35
N VAL A 923 -1.32 -22.33 15.07
CA VAL A 923 -2.57 -21.83 14.52
C VAL A 923 -2.81 -20.42 15.02
N LYS A 924 -3.03 -19.48 14.11
CA LYS A 924 -3.30 -18.08 14.43
C LYS A 924 -4.66 -17.68 13.90
N VAL A 925 -5.52 -17.11 14.75
CA VAL A 925 -6.88 -16.71 14.40
C VAL A 925 -7.02 -15.21 14.59
N VAL A 926 -7.65 -14.55 13.61
CA VAL A 926 -7.90 -13.10 13.60
C VAL A 926 -9.40 -12.87 13.51
N ASN A 927 -9.95 -12.13 14.47
CA ASN A 927 -11.38 -11.80 14.49
C ASN A 927 -11.69 -10.57 13.63
N HIS A 928 -12.98 -10.24 13.50
CA HIS A 928 -13.41 -9.07 12.73
C HIS A 928 -13.02 -7.71 13.33
N LEU A 929 -12.61 -7.66 14.60
CA LEU A 929 -12.12 -6.48 15.31
C LEU A 929 -10.60 -6.29 15.20
N GLY A 930 -9.88 -7.21 14.54
CA GLY A 930 -8.42 -7.18 14.40
C GLY A 930 -7.66 -7.76 15.58
N ASP A 931 -8.35 -8.36 16.56
CA ASP A 931 -7.70 -9.12 17.62
C ASP A 931 -7.14 -10.43 17.05
N GLU A 932 -5.95 -10.77 17.49
CA GLU A 932 -5.23 -11.97 17.05
C GLU A 932 -4.89 -12.82 18.26
N VAL A 933 -5.19 -14.11 18.16
CA VAL A 933 -4.83 -15.14 19.13
C VAL A 933 -4.09 -16.27 18.42
N MET A 934 -3.17 -16.91 19.13
CA MET A 934 -2.34 -17.99 18.58
C MET A 934 -2.29 -19.15 19.57
N LYS A 935 -2.29 -20.38 19.05
CA LYS A 935 -2.11 -21.61 19.82
C LYS A 935 -1.13 -22.53 19.11
N VAL A 936 -0.17 -23.07 19.85
CA VAL A 936 0.76 -24.10 19.36
C VAL A 936 0.21 -25.47 19.79
N LEU A 937 0.27 -26.43 18.88
CA LEU A 937 -0.28 -27.78 19.05
C LEU A 937 0.82 -28.80 18.75
N GLU A 938 0.84 -29.87 19.55
CA GLU A 938 1.61 -31.09 19.24
C GLU A 938 0.74 -32.05 18.42
N VAL A 939 1.28 -32.59 17.33
CA VAL A 939 0.51 -33.31 16.30
C VAL A 939 1.20 -34.57 15.78
#